data_AF-A0A6P0S0E8-F1
#
_entry.id   AF-A0A6P0S0E8-F1
#
_cell.length_a   1.000
_cell.length_b   1.000
_cell.length_c   1.000
_cell.angle_alpha   90.00
_cell.angle_beta   90.00
_cell.angle_gamma   90.00
#
_symmetry.space_group_name_H-M   'P 1'
#
loop_
_entity.id
_entity.type
_entity.pdbx_description
1 polymer ?
#
loop_
_entity_poly.entity_id
_entity_poly.type
_entity_poly.pdbx_seq_one_letter_code
_entity_poly.pdbx_strand_id
1 'polypeptide(L)'
;YNHIILPLANERDKYTQIRWGKADFRSRFNRDPEGMWLAEAAVDYPTLEALVAEDIKFIILAPSQAERCREIPREENPDPQWLEVGGSQIDPTRPYRCFLPNGKYIDIFFYDGPISRDMGFSNVLSNCDHFVSRLGLAVRGDHRQSQVISVATDGETFGHHKHHTQMCLAYAFTQEFPRRNWTVTNFAHYLSLNQPTWEVVLKPVTAWSCAHGVDRWQDDCGCGGGGGWHQKWRRPLRDALDWLRDELIKIYEDTGSRFFRDPWEARDEYIDIIRAREASRNVNGSPANLETETFLSRHQHHQLTESEQIDALRLLEMQRHALLMYTSCGWFFEEISRPEGVQILRYAAHALALAGDVTGVELEKGLRDRLAQAPSNVASWPTGEEVYLQLVVPSQVSFQQVAAHYAISSLFTNYSPQERVYCYEAHQLDYQLQRMGSLTLAVGQLQLISEITRESSELVFVVLHLGGWDFHCCIQPFMGRIAYSKIKEQLFDTLKQASAAQIIIAIAKLFGDQTFNLQNLFAEERHRIMQLLTQENLTRLDQLYSQVYRDNYGVLMAFQRDELPVPQELQVAAEIALSNRCLTTIKALEQEASDSQLPLSHLAELEATATEAHHLQCNLNIPQGKPALEKLIWRSLWQLLYKTNPETLEEDIHYIERLIDVGNQLQLTLSLDRCQELYFHRLHSSIKPQCQLTIRAHEIIVSNDGTDNDESPSLTDWNTNSLRQLLQLGEKLAVDVSACLSLLP
;
A
#
# COMPACT_ATOMS: atom_id res chain seq x y z
N TYR A 1 12.32 2.21 -14.34
CA TYR A 1 11.14 1.48 -13.85
C TYR A 1 11.31 1.11 -12.37
N ASN A 2 12.33 0.34 -11.98
CA ASN A 2 12.62 -0.13 -10.61
C ASN A 2 13.28 0.91 -9.69
N HIS A 3 13.21 2.20 -10.01
CA HIS A 3 13.90 3.26 -9.24
C HIS A 3 15.41 3.00 -9.02
N ILE A 4 16.11 2.52 -10.07
CA ILE A 4 17.56 2.32 -10.08
C ILE A 4 18.30 3.65 -10.36
N ILE A 5 19.49 3.82 -9.78
CA ILE A 5 20.41 4.91 -10.11
C ILE A 5 21.06 4.67 -11.47
N LEU A 6 20.47 5.25 -12.53
CA LEU A 6 20.89 5.03 -13.92
C LEU A 6 22.38 5.33 -14.20
N PRO A 7 23.02 6.37 -13.62
CA PRO A 7 24.47 6.59 -13.81
C PRO A 7 25.34 5.42 -13.34
N LEU A 8 24.83 4.60 -12.42
CA LEU A 8 25.53 3.42 -11.94
C LEU A 8 25.09 2.14 -12.67
N ALA A 9 24.05 2.17 -13.49
CA ALA A 9 23.63 1.00 -14.25
C ALA A 9 24.55 0.77 -15.45
N ASN A 10 24.75 -0.50 -15.83
CA ASN A 10 25.36 -0.81 -17.13
C ASN A 10 24.44 -0.33 -18.27
N GLU A 11 24.97 -0.30 -19.49
CA GLU A 11 24.25 0.23 -20.65
C GLU A 11 22.93 -0.50 -20.92
N ARG A 12 22.93 -1.84 -20.93
CA ARG A 12 21.72 -2.64 -21.22
C ARG A 12 20.63 -2.41 -20.18
N ASP A 13 20.98 -2.44 -18.89
CA ASP A 13 20.03 -2.23 -17.81
C ASP A 13 19.45 -0.82 -17.82
N LYS A 14 20.27 0.17 -18.19
CA LYS A 14 19.81 1.55 -18.38
C LYS A 14 18.71 1.64 -19.44
N TYR A 15 18.94 1.07 -20.63
CA TYR A 15 17.93 1.02 -21.69
C TYR A 15 16.66 0.29 -21.26
N THR A 16 16.78 -0.88 -20.64
CA THR A 16 15.59 -1.62 -20.22
C THR A 16 14.80 -0.88 -19.16
N GLN A 17 15.46 -0.20 -18.22
CA GLN A 17 14.77 0.56 -17.17
C GLN A 17 14.02 1.76 -17.72
N ILE A 18 14.53 2.38 -18.79
CA ILE A 18 13.86 3.43 -19.55
C ILE A 18 12.68 2.83 -20.34
N ARG A 19 12.91 1.74 -21.10
CA ARG A 19 11.89 1.06 -21.91
C ARG A 19 10.72 0.54 -21.07
N TRP A 20 11.00 -0.11 -19.95
CA TRP A 20 9.98 -0.58 -19.02
C TRP A 20 9.19 0.59 -18.39
N GLY A 21 9.87 1.70 -18.08
CA GLY A 21 9.21 2.92 -17.62
C GLY A 21 8.27 3.51 -18.68
N LYS A 22 8.71 3.53 -19.94
CA LYS A 22 7.87 3.94 -21.08
C LYS A 22 6.68 3.02 -21.29
N ALA A 23 6.88 1.70 -21.23
CA ALA A 23 5.81 0.71 -21.38
C ALA A 23 4.75 0.83 -20.28
N ASP A 24 5.18 0.97 -19.01
CA ASP A 24 4.27 1.20 -17.88
C ASP A 24 3.55 2.56 -17.98
N PHE A 25 4.20 3.59 -18.51
CA PHE A 25 3.51 4.86 -18.78
C PHE A 25 2.44 4.70 -19.88
N ARG A 26 2.80 4.11 -21.02
CA ARG A 26 1.89 3.87 -22.16
C ARG A 26 0.66 3.07 -21.74
N SER A 27 0.86 2.05 -20.90
CA SER A 27 -0.17 1.25 -20.24
C SER A 27 -1.30 2.07 -19.62
N ARG A 28 -0.92 3.14 -18.91
CA ARG A 28 -1.82 3.89 -18.02
C ARG A 28 -2.42 5.09 -18.74
N PHE A 29 -1.68 5.67 -19.68
CA PHE A 29 -2.02 6.95 -20.30
C PHE A 29 -2.26 6.88 -21.81
N ASN A 30 -2.08 5.70 -22.43
CA ASN A 30 -2.31 5.43 -23.85
C ASN A 30 -1.57 6.40 -24.80
N ARG A 31 -0.36 6.83 -24.40
CA ARG A 31 0.54 7.69 -25.18
C ARG A 31 1.98 7.52 -24.72
N ASP A 32 2.93 8.02 -25.51
CA ASP A 32 4.33 8.11 -25.11
C ASP A 32 4.56 9.16 -24.00
N PRO A 33 5.47 8.88 -23.04
CA PRO A 33 5.94 9.90 -22.12
C PRO A 33 6.87 10.87 -22.86
N GLU A 34 6.71 12.16 -22.60
CA GLU A 34 7.60 13.19 -23.15
C GLU A 34 8.75 13.52 -22.21
N GLY A 35 8.59 13.24 -20.91
CA GLY A 35 9.61 13.45 -19.91
C GLY A 35 9.72 12.29 -18.94
N MET A 36 10.85 12.22 -18.24
CA MET A 36 11.14 11.16 -17.28
C MET A 36 11.69 11.72 -15.97
N TRP A 37 11.11 11.30 -14.85
CA TRP A 37 11.72 11.51 -13.53
C TRP A 37 12.76 10.42 -13.30
N LEU A 38 14.01 10.82 -13.13
CA LEU A 38 15.11 9.88 -12.84
C LEU A 38 15.13 9.58 -11.35
N ALA A 39 15.42 8.33 -10.98
CA ALA A 39 15.56 7.96 -9.56
C ALA A 39 16.56 8.90 -8.89
N GLU A 40 16.14 9.58 -7.84
CA GLU A 40 16.96 10.54 -7.10
C GLU A 40 17.48 11.72 -7.94
N ALA A 41 16.80 12.03 -9.05
CA ALA A 41 17.28 12.91 -10.11
C ALA A 41 18.72 12.61 -10.55
N ALA A 42 19.16 11.35 -10.40
CA ALA A 42 20.54 10.96 -10.64
C ALA A 42 20.85 10.91 -12.13
N VAL A 43 21.89 11.61 -12.57
CA VAL A 43 22.18 11.81 -14.00
C VAL A 43 23.67 11.95 -14.30
N ASP A 44 24.04 11.42 -15.45
CA ASP A 44 25.32 11.58 -16.15
C ASP A 44 25.07 11.70 -17.67
N TYR A 45 26.08 12.09 -18.44
CA TYR A 45 25.93 12.23 -19.90
C TYR A 45 25.54 10.92 -20.62
N PRO A 46 26.10 9.74 -20.29
CA PRO A 46 25.62 8.46 -20.81
C PRO A 46 24.12 8.20 -20.54
N THR A 47 23.59 8.64 -19.39
CA THR A 47 22.15 8.57 -19.12
C THR A 47 21.36 9.51 -20.03
N LEU A 48 21.83 10.73 -20.25
CA LEU A 48 21.18 11.65 -21.19
C LEU A 48 21.15 11.09 -22.62
N GLU A 49 22.25 10.48 -23.07
CA GLU A 49 22.33 9.83 -24.38
C GLU A 49 21.31 8.69 -24.52
N ALA A 50 21.19 7.84 -23.51
CA ALA A 50 20.20 6.76 -23.50
C ALA A 50 18.75 7.30 -23.50
N LEU A 51 18.46 8.35 -22.73
CA LEU A 51 17.15 9.01 -22.71
C LEU A 51 16.77 9.60 -24.07
N VAL A 52 17.71 10.29 -24.73
CA VAL A 52 17.51 10.87 -26.06
C VAL A 52 17.36 9.79 -27.13
N ALA A 53 18.11 8.69 -27.02
CA ALA A 53 17.95 7.53 -27.91
C ALA A 53 16.58 6.86 -27.76
N GLU A 54 15.94 7.01 -26.60
CA GLU A 54 14.60 6.53 -26.29
C GLU A 54 13.52 7.62 -26.39
N ASP A 55 13.78 8.69 -27.15
CA ASP A 55 12.84 9.79 -27.46
C ASP A 55 12.27 10.54 -26.24
N ILE A 56 12.97 10.52 -25.10
CA ILE A 56 12.63 11.36 -23.95
C ILE A 56 13.09 12.80 -24.23
N LYS A 57 12.15 13.74 -24.17
CA LYS A 57 12.37 15.15 -24.54
C LYS A 57 12.89 15.99 -23.39
N PHE A 58 12.47 15.70 -22.15
CA PHE A 58 12.92 16.47 -20.99
C PHE A 58 13.05 15.68 -19.69
N ILE A 59 13.85 16.21 -18.77
CA ILE A 59 13.99 15.73 -17.39
C ILE A 59 13.90 16.89 -16.40
N ILE A 60 13.79 16.55 -15.12
CA ILE A 60 13.72 17.51 -14.01
C ILE A 60 14.89 17.26 -13.07
N LEU A 61 15.65 18.30 -12.72
CA LEU A 61 16.86 18.21 -11.89
C LEU A 61 16.87 19.25 -10.77
N ALA A 62 17.72 19.02 -9.76
CA ALA A 62 18.01 19.98 -8.72
C ALA A 62 18.94 21.10 -9.23
N PRO A 63 18.77 22.34 -8.76
CA PRO A 63 19.63 23.47 -9.15
C PRO A 63 21.13 23.22 -8.97
N SER A 64 21.51 22.42 -7.96
CA SER A 64 22.91 22.08 -7.65
C SER A 64 23.59 21.21 -8.72
N GLN A 65 22.83 20.64 -9.65
CA GLN A 65 23.33 19.72 -10.68
C GLN A 65 23.85 20.45 -11.92
N ALA A 66 23.44 21.71 -12.13
CA ALA A 66 23.99 22.57 -13.16
C ALA A 66 25.44 22.98 -12.82
N GLU A 67 26.30 23.07 -13.82
CA GLU A 67 27.65 23.62 -13.69
C GLU A 67 27.66 25.09 -14.14
N ARG A 68 27.24 25.32 -15.39
CA ARG A 68 27.19 26.65 -16.01
C ARG A 68 26.06 26.73 -17.03
N CYS A 69 25.57 27.94 -17.31
CA CYS A 69 24.54 28.18 -18.32
C CYS A 69 24.83 29.46 -19.12
N ARG A 70 24.22 29.57 -20.31
CA ARG A 70 24.24 30.81 -21.13
C ARG A 70 23.05 30.87 -22.05
N GLU A 71 22.82 32.02 -22.67
CA GLU A 71 21.89 32.11 -23.80
C GLU A 71 22.38 31.22 -24.96
N ILE A 72 21.46 30.56 -25.64
CA ILE A 72 21.81 29.80 -26.85
C ILE A 72 22.33 30.80 -27.91
N PRO A 73 23.51 30.56 -28.50
CA PRO A 73 24.06 31.41 -29.56
C PRO A 73 23.05 31.72 -30.68
N ARG A 74 22.99 32.99 -31.08
CA ARG A 74 22.16 33.48 -32.21
C ARG A 74 23.03 34.29 -33.18
N GLU A 75 22.53 34.58 -34.37
CA GLU A 75 23.27 35.42 -35.35
C GLU A 75 23.67 36.78 -34.76
N GLU A 76 22.82 37.37 -33.92
CA GLU A 76 23.04 38.66 -33.26
C GLU A 76 24.06 38.58 -32.10
N ASN A 77 24.23 37.40 -31.49
CA ASN A 77 25.15 37.14 -30.39
C ASN A 77 25.71 35.71 -30.50
N PRO A 78 26.76 35.51 -31.30
CA PRO A 78 27.27 34.18 -31.62
C PRO A 78 28.09 33.55 -30.48
N ASP A 79 28.52 34.33 -29.49
CA ASP A 79 29.26 33.81 -28.33
C ASP A 79 28.78 34.46 -27.02
N PRO A 80 27.58 34.11 -26.52
CA PRO A 80 27.10 34.58 -25.23
C PRO A 80 28.00 34.08 -24.09
N GLN A 81 28.19 34.93 -23.08
CA GLN A 81 29.02 34.61 -21.91
C GLN A 81 28.42 33.47 -21.08
N TRP A 82 29.27 32.51 -20.69
CA TRP A 82 28.93 31.48 -19.71
C TRP A 82 28.83 32.07 -18.30
N LEU A 83 27.75 31.72 -17.60
CA LEU A 83 27.50 32.01 -16.20
C LEU A 83 27.73 30.75 -15.37
N GLU A 84 28.65 30.83 -14.41
CA GLU A 84 28.91 29.74 -13.47
C GLU A 84 27.79 29.68 -12.42
N VAL A 85 27.08 28.55 -12.37
CA VAL A 85 25.89 28.32 -11.50
C VAL A 85 26.01 27.07 -10.63
N GLY A 86 27.22 26.53 -10.53
CA GLY A 86 27.55 25.31 -9.78
C GLY A 86 27.21 25.31 -8.29
N GLY A 87 26.93 26.46 -7.69
CA GLY A 87 26.49 26.59 -6.30
C GLY A 87 24.97 26.72 -6.15
N SER A 88 24.18 26.14 -7.08
CA SER A 88 22.71 26.19 -7.09
C SER A 88 22.11 27.54 -7.45
N GLN A 89 22.82 28.37 -8.24
CA GLN A 89 22.35 29.72 -8.62
C GLN A 89 21.58 29.76 -9.95
N ILE A 90 21.36 28.62 -10.60
CA ILE A 90 20.61 28.55 -11.85
C ILE A 90 19.19 29.07 -11.64
N ASP A 91 18.68 29.88 -12.58
CA ASP A 91 17.32 30.41 -12.52
C ASP A 91 16.31 29.27 -12.80
N PRO A 92 15.52 28.82 -11.80
CA PRO A 92 14.62 27.69 -11.98
C PRO A 92 13.33 28.08 -12.72
N THR A 93 13.14 29.37 -13.07
CA THR A 93 11.85 29.83 -13.63
C THR A 93 11.70 29.65 -15.14
N ARG A 94 12.62 28.90 -15.77
CA ARG A 94 12.68 28.64 -17.22
C ARG A 94 13.32 27.27 -17.50
N PRO A 95 13.06 26.67 -18.67
CA PRO A 95 13.76 25.49 -19.12
C PRO A 95 15.10 25.83 -19.78
N TYR A 96 16.01 24.85 -19.78
CA TYR A 96 17.33 24.92 -20.40
C TYR A 96 17.52 23.78 -21.38
N ARG A 97 18.34 23.97 -22.41
CA ARG A 97 18.75 22.91 -23.34
C ARG A 97 20.12 22.37 -22.94
N CYS A 98 20.25 21.06 -22.77
CA CYS A 98 21.54 20.40 -22.61
C CYS A 98 21.93 19.74 -23.92
N PHE A 99 23.00 20.23 -24.56
CA PHE A 99 23.55 19.62 -25.76
C PHE A 99 24.50 18.47 -25.40
N LEU A 100 24.35 17.37 -26.13
CA LEU A 100 25.19 16.19 -26.03
C LEU A 100 26.40 16.32 -26.99
N PRO A 101 27.49 15.56 -26.78
CA PRO A 101 28.66 15.59 -27.66
C PRO A 101 28.35 15.31 -29.14
N ASN A 102 27.27 14.56 -29.42
CA ASN A 102 26.80 14.24 -30.77
C ASN A 102 25.88 15.30 -31.40
N GLY A 103 25.66 16.45 -30.74
CA GLY A 103 24.82 17.55 -31.21
C GLY A 103 23.32 17.35 -31.00
N LYS A 104 22.87 16.17 -30.54
CA LYS A 104 21.49 16.00 -30.03
C LYS A 104 21.35 16.72 -28.70
N TYR A 105 20.12 16.86 -28.21
CA TYR A 105 19.86 17.57 -26.96
C TYR A 105 18.73 16.94 -26.16
N ILE A 106 18.67 17.32 -24.90
CA ILE A 106 17.54 17.08 -23.99
C ILE A 106 17.25 18.37 -23.23
N ASP A 107 15.97 18.69 -23.06
CA ASP A 107 15.57 19.90 -22.32
C ASP A 107 15.48 19.57 -20.82
N ILE A 108 15.79 20.54 -19.96
CA ILE A 108 15.92 20.35 -18.51
C ILE A 108 15.15 21.45 -17.79
N PHE A 109 14.32 21.03 -16.84
CA PHE A 109 13.72 21.92 -15.85
C PHE A 109 14.48 21.79 -14.54
N PHE A 110 14.81 22.92 -13.93
CA PHE A 110 15.31 22.95 -12.56
C PHE A 110 14.19 23.39 -11.63
N TYR A 111 13.91 22.61 -10.58
CA TYR A 111 12.89 23.00 -9.59
C TYR A 111 13.47 24.05 -8.61
N ASP A 112 12.60 24.82 -7.97
CA ASP A 112 12.98 25.75 -6.91
C ASP A 112 13.38 24.98 -5.65
N GLY A 113 14.69 24.88 -5.41
CA GLY A 113 15.26 24.14 -4.28
C GLY A 113 14.76 24.62 -2.90
N PRO A 114 14.81 25.93 -2.60
CA PRO A 114 14.29 26.47 -1.35
C PRO A 114 12.82 26.13 -1.07
N ILE A 115 11.91 26.37 -2.02
CA ILE A 115 10.48 26.08 -1.81
C ILE A 115 10.23 24.58 -1.67
N SER A 116 10.93 23.77 -2.48
CA SER A 116 10.88 22.30 -2.38
C SER A 116 11.30 21.79 -1.00
N ARG A 117 12.37 22.36 -0.43
CA ARG A 117 12.80 22.07 0.95
C ARG A 117 11.75 22.50 1.97
N ASP A 118 11.16 23.69 1.81
CA ASP A 118 10.13 24.20 2.72
C ASP A 118 8.90 23.28 2.74
N MET A 119 8.51 22.73 1.58
CA MET A 119 7.44 21.75 1.45
C MET A 119 7.75 20.44 2.19
N GLY A 120 8.97 19.90 2.03
CA GLY A 120 9.39 18.64 2.66
C GLY A 120 9.66 18.76 4.16
N PHE A 121 10.28 19.85 4.63
CA PHE A 121 10.88 19.91 5.98
C PHE A 121 10.36 21.07 6.86
N SER A 122 9.53 21.97 6.35
CA SER A 122 8.98 23.10 7.12
C SER A 122 7.45 23.10 7.14
N ASN A 123 6.85 24.11 7.79
CA ASN A 123 5.39 24.24 7.95
C ASN A 123 4.73 25.08 6.85
N VAL A 124 5.33 25.17 5.66
CA VAL A 124 4.78 26.03 4.59
C VAL A 124 3.39 25.58 4.14
N LEU A 125 3.09 24.29 4.25
CA LEU A 125 1.82 23.68 3.84
C LEU A 125 0.75 23.67 4.93
N SER A 126 1.02 24.17 6.14
CA SER A 126 0.00 24.21 7.20
C SER A 126 -1.12 25.22 6.93
N ASN A 127 -0.87 26.18 6.03
CA ASN A 127 -1.83 27.21 5.64
C ASN A 127 -1.64 27.53 4.14
N CYS A 128 -2.74 27.54 3.38
CA CYS A 128 -2.70 27.80 1.93
C CYS A 128 -2.22 29.23 1.60
N ASP A 129 -2.58 30.23 2.39
CA ASP A 129 -2.13 31.61 2.16
C ASP A 129 -0.61 31.71 2.29
N HIS A 130 -0.03 31.00 3.25
CA HIS A 130 1.42 30.95 3.43
C HIS A 130 2.12 30.28 2.25
N PHE A 131 1.59 29.13 1.80
CA PHE A 131 2.12 28.43 0.63
C PHE A 131 2.05 29.26 -0.65
N VAL A 132 0.91 29.87 -0.93
CA VAL A 132 0.72 30.68 -2.14
C VAL A 132 1.55 31.96 -2.09
N SER A 133 1.67 32.59 -0.91
CA SER A 133 2.57 33.74 -0.72
C SER A 133 4.02 33.34 -0.97
N ARG A 134 4.45 32.17 -0.48
CA ARG A 134 5.80 31.64 -0.70
C ARG A 134 6.09 31.40 -2.18
N LEU A 135 5.16 30.84 -2.94
CA LEU A 135 5.27 30.70 -4.40
C LEU A 135 5.32 32.06 -5.09
N GLY A 136 4.53 33.03 -4.63
CA GLY A 136 4.49 34.38 -5.21
C GLY A 136 5.85 35.09 -5.16
N LEU A 137 6.64 34.84 -4.10
CA LEU A 137 8.00 35.37 -3.97
C LEU A 137 8.99 34.81 -5.01
N ALA A 138 8.69 33.69 -5.66
CA ALA A 138 9.54 33.13 -6.73
C ALA A 138 9.29 33.78 -8.09
N VAL A 139 8.18 34.52 -8.27
CA VAL A 139 7.89 35.24 -9.52
C VAL A 139 8.89 36.38 -9.68
N ARG A 140 9.69 36.35 -10.75
CA ARG A 140 10.67 37.41 -11.02
C ARG A 140 9.99 38.60 -11.73
N GLY A 141 10.30 39.82 -11.29
CA GLY A 141 9.78 41.07 -11.86
C GLY A 141 10.50 41.54 -13.13
N ASP A 142 11.10 40.63 -13.91
CA ASP A 142 11.95 40.95 -15.07
C ASP A 142 11.17 41.01 -16.41
N HIS A 143 9.84 41.13 -16.33
CA HIS A 143 8.92 41.33 -17.46
C HIS A 143 9.02 40.31 -18.61
N ARG A 144 9.53 39.11 -18.34
CA ARG A 144 9.55 38.01 -19.31
C ARG A 144 8.12 37.58 -19.69
N GLN A 145 7.94 37.17 -20.95
CA GLN A 145 6.66 36.74 -21.50
C GLN A 145 6.06 35.54 -20.74
N SER A 146 6.91 34.65 -20.22
CA SER A 146 6.48 33.50 -19.42
C SER A 146 7.53 33.12 -18.37
N GLN A 147 7.04 32.55 -17.27
CA GLN A 147 7.84 31.95 -16.20
C GLN A 147 7.10 30.70 -15.72
N VAL A 148 7.85 29.67 -15.33
CA VAL A 148 7.30 28.47 -14.68
C VAL A 148 7.83 28.41 -13.26
N ILE A 149 6.96 28.20 -12.27
CA ILE A 149 7.42 27.89 -10.91
C ILE A 149 7.29 26.38 -10.75
N SER A 150 8.43 25.71 -10.63
CA SER A 150 8.53 24.27 -10.43
C SER A 150 8.99 23.97 -9.02
N VAL A 151 8.37 23.00 -8.37
CA VAL A 151 8.76 22.49 -7.05
C VAL A 151 8.72 20.96 -7.09
N ALA A 152 9.58 20.30 -6.32
CA ALA A 152 9.68 18.84 -6.28
C ALA A 152 9.80 18.34 -4.85
N THR A 153 8.98 17.35 -4.48
CA THR A 153 9.04 16.65 -3.19
C THR A 153 8.41 15.27 -3.36
N ASP A 154 8.76 14.33 -2.49
CA ASP A 154 8.19 12.97 -2.52
C ASP A 154 6.68 13.02 -2.24
N GLY A 155 5.90 12.23 -2.98
CA GLY A 155 4.43 12.28 -2.92
C GLY A 155 3.87 11.90 -1.55
N GLU A 156 4.56 10.99 -0.85
CA GLU A 156 4.29 10.54 0.51
C GLU A 156 4.39 11.67 1.55
N THR A 157 4.98 12.82 1.17
CA THR A 157 4.94 14.04 1.99
C THR A 157 3.50 14.42 2.32
N PHE A 158 2.58 14.31 1.36
CA PHE A 158 1.23 14.81 1.49
C PHE A 158 0.27 13.76 2.05
N GLY A 159 -0.06 13.88 3.34
CA GLY A 159 -1.02 13.01 4.03
C GLY A 159 -0.39 11.86 4.82
N HIS A 160 0.72 11.28 4.34
CA HIS A 160 1.43 10.22 5.07
C HIS A 160 2.48 10.78 6.04
N HIS A 161 3.49 11.51 5.56
CA HIS A 161 4.48 12.13 6.45
C HIS A 161 3.99 13.43 7.10
N LYS A 162 3.18 14.22 6.37
CA LYS A 162 2.54 15.43 6.89
C LYS A 162 1.04 15.35 6.70
N HIS A 163 0.35 14.92 7.74
CA HIS A 163 -1.11 14.78 7.75
C HIS A 163 -1.82 16.09 7.31
N HIS A 164 -2.93 15.94 6.58
CA HIS A 164 -3.80 17.01 6.09
C HIS A 164 -3.20 18.01 5.09
N THR A 165 -1.89 17.96 4.80
CA THR A 165 -1.26 18.90 3.84
C THR A 165 -1.77 18.75 2.40
N GLN A 166 -2.34 17.61 2.04
CA GLN A 166 -3.04 17.42 0.77
C GLN A 166 -4.24 18.36 0.60
N MET A 167 -4.89 18.77 1.69
CA MET A 167 -6.01 19.72 1.68
C MET A 167 -5.55 21.13 1.30
N CYS A 168 -4.38 21.54 1.80
CA CYS A 168 -3.74 22.81 1.44
C CYS A 168 -3.47 22.88 -0.07
N LEU A 169 -2.91 21.80 -0.65
CA LEU A 169 -2.71 21.72 -2.10
C LEU A 169 -4.04 21.79 -2.85
N ALA A 170 -5.04 20.99 -2.46
CA ALA A 170 -6.34 21.00 -3.12
C ALA A 170 -6.98 22.40 -3.13
N TYR A 171 -6.91 23.13 -2.02
CA TYR A 171 -7.39 24.50 -1.94
C TYR A 171 -6.56 25.47 -2.81
N ALA A 172 -5.23 25.33 -2.82
CA ALA A 172 -4.34 26.15 -3.66
C ALA A 172 -4.69 26.01 -5.16
N PHE A 173 -4.83 24.76 -5.63
CA PHE A 173 -5.14 24.47 -7.04
C PHE A 173 -6.53 24.92 -7.46
N THR A 174 -7.53 24.78 -6.58
CA THR A 174 -8.94 25.04 -6.95
C THR A 174 -9.40 26.47 -6.67
N GLN A 175 -8.79 27.18 -5.72
CA GLN A 175 -9.23 28.51 -5.28
C GLN A 175 -8.15 29.57 -5.48
N GLU A 176 -6.97 29.39 -4.89
CA GLU A 176 -6.00 30.49 -4.77
C GLU A 176 -5.23 30.78 -6.07
N PHE A 177 -4.86 29.76 -6.85
CA PHE A 177 -4.19 29.95 -8.14
C PHE A 177 -5.10 30.64 -9.17
N PRO A 178 -6.38 30.22 -9.36
CA PRO A 178 -7.32 30.96 -10.20
C PRO A 178 -7.53 32.41 -9.77
N ARG A 179 -7.67 32.69 -8.46
CA ARG A 179 -7.82 34.07 -7.92
C ARG A 179 -6.65 34.98 -8.27
N ARG A 180 -5.46 34.43 -8.46
CA ARG A 180 -4.23 35.16 -8.84
C ARG A 180 -3.94 35.16 -10.34
N ASN A 181 -4.85 34.61 -11.16
CA ASN A 181 -4.66 34.38 -12.59
C ASN A 181 -3.39 33.55 -12.90
N TRP A 182 -3.02 32.63 -12.01
CA TRP A 182 -1.93 31.70 -12.27
C TRP A 182 -2.43 30.51 -13.06
N THR A 183 -1.70 30.13 -14.11
CA THR A 183 -2.02 28.95 -14.92
C THR A 183 -1.32 27.73 -14.34
N VAL A 184 -2.10 26.75 -13.90
CA VAL A 184 -1.59 25.42 -13.57
C VAL A 184 -1.31 24.67 -14.86
N THR A 185 -0.09 24.17 -15.01
CA THR A 185 0.29 23.42 -16.21
C THR A 185 1.29 22.32 -15.90
N ASN A 186 1.50 21.42 -16.87
CA ASN A 186 2.56 20.42 -16.79
C ASN A 186 3.74 20.83 -17.68
N PHE A 187 4.92 20.24 -17.43
CA PHE A 187 6.16 20.59 -18.13
C PHE A 187 6.08 20.41 -19.65
N ALA A 188 5.42 19.35 -20.15
CA ALA A 188 5.30 19.09 -21.57
C ALA A 188 4.50 20.19 -22.29
N HIS A 189 3.35 20.58 -21.71
CA HIS A 189 2.53 21.66 -22.25
C HIS A 189 3.27 23.01 -22.19
N TYR A 190 3.95 23.31 -21.07
CA TYR A 190 4.77 24.52 -20.98
C TYR A 190 5.85 24.57 -22.06
N LEU A 191 6.57 23.46 -22.26
CA LEU A 191 7.66 23.34 -23.24
C LEU A 191 7.16 23.48 -24.68
N SER A 192 5.95 23.01 -25.00
CA SER A 192 5.36 23.17 -26.33
C SER A 192 5.07 24.64 -26.70
N LEU A 193 4.91 25.50 -25.70
CA LEU A 193 4.63 26.92 -25.88
C LEU A 193 5.88 27.79 -25.69
N ASN A 194 6.85 27.31 -24.90
CA ASN A 194 8.01 28.07 -24.45
C ASN A 194 9.28 27.21 -24.60
N GLN A 195 9.87 27.24 -25.79
CA GLN A 195 11.13 26.53 -26.04
C GLN A 195 12.30 27.15 -25.26
N PRO A 196 13.30 26.35 -24.85
CA PRO A 196 14.47 26.87 -24.15
C PRO A 196 15.23 27.88 -25.03
N THR A 197 15.56 29.02 -24.45
CA THR A 197 16.42 30.05 -25.05
C THR A 197 17.81 30.06 -24.43
N TRP A 198 18.03 29.21 -23.42
CA TRP A 198 19.26 29.07 -22.68
C TRP A 198 19.76 27.63 -22.79
N GLU A 199 21.07 27.47 -22.84
CA GLU A 199 21.74 26.19 -22.72
C GLU A 199 22.41 26.02 -21.35
N VAL A 200 22.57 24.77 -20.93
CA VAL A 200 23.17 24.38 -19.66
C VAL A 200 24.19 23.26 -19.87
N VAL A 201 25.28 23.34 -19.12
CA VAL A 201 26.23 22.23 -18.91
C VAL A 201 25.98 21.69 -17.51
N LEU A 202 25.83 20.37 -17.40
CA LEU A 202 25.68 19.69 -16.13
C LEU A 202 27.04 19.27 -15.59
N LYS A 203 27.14 19.16 -14.26
CA LYS A 203 28.28 18.50 -13.64
C LYS A 203 28.31 17.01 -14.06
N PRO A 204 29.48 16.36 -14.08
CA PRO A 204 29.66 15.05 -14.73
C PRO A 204 28.72 13.93 -14.25
N VAL A 205 28.57 13.76 -12.94
CA VAL A 205 27.69 12.75 -12.31
C VAL A 205 27.06 13.37 -11.06
N THR A 206 25.74 13.42 -11.00
CA THR A 206 25.02 14.13 -9.94
C THR A 206 23.75 13.42 -9.51
N ALA A 207 23.22 13.77 -8.34
CA ALA A 207 21.89 13.43 -7.84
C ALA A 207 21.36 14.55 -6.93
N TRP A 208 20.05 14.59 -6.67
CA TRP A 208 19.45 15.66 -5.85
C TRP A 208 19.72 15.53 -4.34
N SER A 209 19.99 14.29 -3.87
CA SER A 209 20.02 13.92 -2.45
C SER A 209 21.43 13.55 -1.96
N CYS A 210 22.46 13.73 -2.80
CA CYS A 210 23.87 13.51 -2.45
C CYS A 210 24.75 14.63 -3.01
N ALA A 211 25.53 15.29 -2.15
CA ALA A 211 26.48 16.31 -2.57
C ALA A 211 27.71 15.74 -3.31
N HIS A 212 27.93 14.43 -3.19
CA HIS A 212 29.06 13.68 -3.75
C HIS A 212 28.65 12.90 -5.01
N GLY A 213 27.77 13.46 -5.84
CA GLY A 213 27.30 12.80 -7.05
C GLY A 213 26.34 11.65 -6.74
N VAL A 214 26.77 10.43 -7.03
CA VAL A 214 26.00 9.19 -6.78
C VAL A 214 26.61 8.30 -5.71
N ASP A 215 27.59 8.81 -4.96
CA ASP A 215 28.33 8.01 -3.98
C ASP A 215 27.45 7.48 -2.85
N ARG A 216 26.30 8.11 -2.56
CA ARG A 216 25.30 7.55 -1.63
C ARG A 216 24.90 6.11 -1.99
N TRP A 217 24.94 5.72 -3.26
CA TRP A 217 24.52 4.39 -3.73
C TRP A 217 25.68 3.47 -4.12
N GLN A 218 26.92 3.82 -3.77
CA GLN A 218 28.10 3.00 -4.07
C GLN A 218 29.26 3.12 -3.07
N ASP A 219 29.30 4.14 -2.20
CA ASP A 219 30.45 4.43 -1.33
C ASP A 219 30.07 5.05 0.02
N ASP A 220 31.05 5.11 0.93
CA ASP A 220 30.97 5.74 2.25
C ASP A 220 31.08 7.27 2.15
N CYS A 221 30.09 7.90 1.50
CA CYS A 221 30.07 9.34 1.25
C CYS A 221 29.66 10.18 2.47
N GLY A 222 29.42 9.55 3.62
CA GLY A 222 28.96 10.16 4.87
C GLY A 222 27.49 10.63 4.87
N CYS A 223 26.83 10.68 3.72
CA CYS A 223 25.45 11.17 3.62
C CYS A 223 24.48 10.18 4.29
N GLY A 224 23.63 10.70 5.20
CA GLY A 224 22.76 9.88 6.04
C GLY A 224 23.46 9.29 7.28
N GLY A 225 24.78 9.45 7.41
CA GLY A 225 25.53 9.01 8.59
C GLY A 225 25.45 10.02 9.72
N GLY A 226 24.71 9.68 10.76
CA GLY A 226 24.72 10.37 12.05
C GLY A 226 25.09 9.40 13.18
N GLY A 227 25.51 9.93 14.34
CA GLY A 227 25.54 9.16 15.59
C GLY A 227 26.57 8.02 15.69
N GLY A 228 27.64 8.02 14.89
CA GLY A 228 28.73 7.04 14.96
C GLY A 228 28.59 5.84 14.02
N TRP A 229 27.53 5.79 13.22
CA TRP A 229 27.33 4.77 12.17
C TRP A 229 28.02 5.19 10.85
N HIS A 230 28.50 4.21 10.08
CA HIS A 230 29.26 4.37 8.84
C HIS A 230 28.57 3.69 7.65
N GLN A 231 28.96 4.03 6.41
CA GLN A 231 28.40 3.40 5.20
C GLN A 231 29.43 2.59 4.41
N LYS A 232 30.49 2.12 5.08
CA LYS A 232 31.57 1.30 4.50
C LYS A 232 31.11 0.00 3.81
N TRP A 233 29.92 -0.49 4.12
CA TRP A 233 29.32 -1.65 3.46
C TRP A 233 28.92 -1.39 2.00
N ARG A 234 28.72 -0.13 1.60
CA ARG A 234 28.18 0.17 0.27
C ARG A 234 29.12 -0.28 -0.85
N ARG A 235 30.41 0.06 -0.80
CA ARG A 235 31.35 -0.36 -1.86
C ARG A 235 31.44 -1.88 -1.98
N PRO A 236 31.67 -2.65 -0.90
CA PRO A 236 31.70 -4.11 -0.97
C PRO A 236 30.37 -4.75 -1.42
N LEU A 237 29.23 -4.24 -0.94
CA LEU A 237 27.93 -4.71 -1.41
C LEU A 237 27.78 -4.46 -2.92
N ARG A 238 28.25 -3.30 -3.39
CA ARG A 238 28.11 -2.90 -4.79
C ARG A 238 28.93 -3.82 -5.68
N ASP A 239 30.17 -4.04 -5.32
CA ASP A 239 31.06 -4.97 -6.00
C ASP A 239 30.50 -6.41 -5.99
N ALA A 240 29.86 -6.83 -4.89
CA ALA A 240 29.21 -8.14 -4.78
C ALA A 240 28.03 -8.30 -5.76
N LEU A 241 27.16 -7.29 -5.84
CA LEU A 241 26.00 -7.30 -6.74
C LEU A 241 26.40 -7.10 -8.20
N ASP A 242 27.40 -6.27 -8.48
CA ASP A 242 27.95 -6.09 -9.84
C ASP A 242 28.57 -7.41 -10.34
N TRP A 243 29.36 -8.10 -9.50
CA TRP A 243 29.86 -9.44 -9.80
C TRP A 243 28.73 -10.43 -10.09
N LEU A 244 27.71 -10.49 -9.22
CA LEU A 244 26.59 -11.40 -9.40
C LEU A 244 25.85 -11.12 -10.71
N ARG A 245 25.54 -9.85 -11.00
CA ARG A 245 24.91 -9.44 -12.25
C ARG A 245 25.71 -9.94 -13.44
N ASP A 246 27.03 -9.74 -13.44
CA ASP A 246 27.88 -10.10 -14.57
C ASP A 246 27.98 -11.62 -14.78
N GLU A 247 27.93 -12.43 -13.71
CA GLU A 247 27.80 -13.89 -13.85
C GLU A 247 26.41 -14.30 -14.38
N LEU A 248 25.34 -13.66 -13.91
CA LEU A 248 23.98 -13.93 -14.38
C LEU A 248 23.78 -13.53 -15.85
N ILE A 249 24.46 -12.49 -16.33
CA ILE A 249 24.48 -12.08 -17.75
C ILE A 249 25.04 -13.22 -18.61
N LYS A 250 26.17 -13.83 -18.22
CA LYS A 250 26.77 -14.95 -18.96
C LYS A 250 25.81 -16.14 -19.04
N ILE A 251 25.17 -16.48 -17.92
CA ILE A 251 24.17 -17.57 -17.85
C ILE A 251 22.99 -17.26 -18.78
N TYR A 252 22.51 -16.02 -18.75
CA TYR A 252 21.36 -15.59 -19.56
C TYR A 252 21.66 -15.63 -21.05
N GLU A 253 22.84 -15.19 -21.48
CA GLU A 253 23.23 -15.24 -22.89
C GLU A 253 23.44 -16.68 -23.38
N ASP A 254 24.21 -17.49 -22.65
CA ASP A 254 24.51 -18.87 -23.07
C ASP A 254 23.26 -19.76 -23.07
N THR A 255 22.46 -19.69 -22.00
CA THR A 255 21.28 -20.56 -21.88
C THR A 255 20.08 -19.98 -22.61
N GLY A 256 19.85 -18.67 -22.50
CA GLY A 256 18.72 -18.00 -23.13
C GLY A 256 18.76 -18.07 -24.65
N SER A 257 19.95 -18.07 -25.27
CA SER A 257 20.09 -18.24 -26.73
C SER A 257 19.61 -19.61 -27.25
N ARG A 258 19.44 -20.60 -26.36
CA ARG A 258 18.87 -21.90 -26.70
C ARG A 258 17.34 -21.84 -26.81
N PHE A 259 16.69 -20.88 -26.15
CA PHE A 259 15.24 -20.76 -26.10
C PHE A 259 14.71 -19.59 -26.93
N PHE A 260 15.38 -18.45 -26.88
CA PHE A 260 14.94 -17.21 -27.50
C PHE A 260 15.70 -16.89 -28.78
N ARG A 261 15.01 -16.27 -29.76
CA ARG A 261 15.64 -15.74 -30.98
C ARG A 261 16.64 -14.63 -30.65
N ASP A 262 16.22 -13.73 -29.77
CA ASP A 262 17.07 -12.70 -29.16
C ASP A 262 16.70 -12.63 -27.67
N PRO A 263 17.58 -13.13 -26.76
CA PRO A 263 17.34 -13.06 -25.33
C PRO A 263 17.16 -11.63 -24.82
N TRP A 264 17.90 -10.65 -25.35
CA TRP A 264 17.84 -9.28 -24.86
C TRP A 264 16.57 -8.57 -25.28
N GLU A 265 16.10 -8.81 -26.50
CA GLU A 265 14.78 -8.34 -26.94
C GLU A 265 13.66 -8.96 -26.09
N ALA A 266 13.72 -10.27 -25.85
CA ALA A 266 12.75 -10.96 -24.98
C ALA A 266 12.75 -10.37 -23.56
N ARG A 267 13.92 -10.09 -22.98
CA ARG A 267 14.04 -9.44 -21.67
C ARG A 267 13.44 -8.03 -21.66
N ASP A 268 13.67 -7.24 -22.70
CA ASP A 268 13.16 -5.87 -22.79
C ASP A 268 11.63 -5.82 -22.92
N GLU A 269 11.05 -6.78 -23.65
CA GLU A 269 9.60 -6.89 -23.82
C GLU A 269 8.91 -7.64 -22.67
N TYR A 270 9.66 -8.22 -21.73
CA TYR A 270 9.10 -8.99 -20.61
C TYR A 270 8.20 -8.15 -19.67
N ILE A 271 8.32 -6.82 -19.70
CA ILE A 271 7.43 -5.90 -19.00
C ILE A 271 5.95 -6.12 -19.34
N ASP A 272 5.64 -6.58 -20.55
CA ASP A 272 4.26 -6.88 -20.95
C ASP A 272 3.70 -8.03 -20.12
N ILE A 273 4.49 -9.08 -19.88
CA ILE A 273 4.09 -10.20 -19.02
C ILE A 273 3.99 -9.80 -17.55
N ILE A 274 4.89 -8.97 -17.05
CA ILE A 274 4.82 -8.46 -15.68
C ILE A 274 3.49 -7.71 -15.47
N ARG A 275 3.13 -6.82 -16.41
CA ARG A 275 1.91 -6.02 -16.36
C ARG A 275 0.64 -6.85 -16.56
N ALA A 276 0.67 -7.83 -17.47
CA ALA A 276 -0.40 -8.80 -17.69
C ALA A 276 -0.83 -9.47 -16.38
N ARG A 277 0.17 -9.95 -15.63
CA ARG A 277 -0.03 -10.61 -14.35
C ARG A 277 -0.62 -9.67 -13.31
N GLU A 278 -0.14 -8.43 -13.23
CA GLU A 278 -0.70 -7.44 -12.31
C GLU A 278 -2.17 -7.12 -12.62
N ALA A 279 -2.51 -6.96 -13.90
CA ALA A 279 -3.89 -6.75 -14.33
C ALA A 279 -4.78 -7.96 -14.00
N SER A 280 -4.29 -9.20 -14.20
CA SER A 280 -5.04 -10.41 -13.88
C SER A 280 -5.28 -10.60 -12.39
N ARG A 281 -4.40 -10.07 -11.50
CA ARG A 281 -4.63 -10.15 -10.04
C ARG A 281 -5.89 -9.42 -9.59
N ASN A 282 -6.29 -8.39 -10.31
CA ASN A 282 -7.38 -7.49 -9.94
C ASN A 282 -8.72 -7.86 -10.60
N VAL A 283 -8.73 -8.86 -11.48
CA VAL A 283 -9.92 -9.30 -12.22
C VAL A 283 -10.02 -10.82 -12.13
N ASN A 284 -11.05 -11.32 -11.44
CA ASN A 284 -11.35 -12.75 -11.41
C ASN A 284 -11.51 -13.28 -12.84
N GLY A 285 -10.55 -14.07 -13.31
CA GLY A 285 -10.63 -14.81 -14.58
C GLY A 285 -9.84 -14.27 -15.78
N SER A 286 -8.89 -13.33 -15.63
CA SER A 286 -8.04 -12.93 -16.77
C SER A 286 -7.01 -14.02 -17.12
N PRO A 287 -6.87 -14.43 -18.40
CA PRO A 287 -5.99 -15.54 -18.79
C PRO A 287 -4.54 -15.06 -18.93
N ALA A 288 -3.85 -14.80 -17.80
CA ALA A 288 -2.40 -14.53 -17.78
C ALA A 288 -1.59 -15.61 -18.53
N ASN A 289 -2.17 -16.80 -18.66
CA ASN A 289 -1.61 -17.89 -19.44
C ASN A 289 -1.56 -17.58 -20.95
N LEU A 290 -2.61 -17.03 -21.54
CA LEU A 290 -2.66 -16.74 -22.97
C LEU A 290 -1.61 -15.70 -23.38
N GLU A 291 -1.40 -14.69 -22.54
CA GLU A 291 -0.40 -13.64 -22.78
C GLU A 291 1.02 -14.21 -22.73
N THR A 292 1.29 -15.09 -21.75
CA THR A 292 2.58 -15.80 -21.65
C THR A 292 2.84 -16.70 -22.86
N GLU A 293 1.83 -17.44 -23.34
CA GLU A 293 1.95 -18.27 -24.55
C GLU A 293 2.19 -17.44 -25.81
N THR A 294 1.50 -16.30 -25.93
CA THR A 294 1.68 -15.38 -27.06
C THR A 294 3.10 -14.80 -27.06
N PHE A 295 3.58 -14.40 -25.88
CA PHE A 295 4.94 -13.89 -25.70
C PHE A 295 6.00 -14.95 -26.06
N LEU A 296 5.88 -16.16 -25.52
CA LEU A 296 6.82 -17.25 -25.82
C LEU A 296 6.78 -17.60 -27.31
N SER A 297 5.60 -17.70 -27.93
CA SER A 297 5.45 -17.97 -29.36
C SER A 297 6.17 -16.94 -30.25
N ARG A 298 6.12 -15.66 -29.86
CA ARG A 298 6.81 -14.56 -30.55
C ARG A 298 8.33 -14.67 -30.44
N HIS A 299 8.83 -14.97 -29.24
CA HIS A 299 10.27 -14.91 -28.91
C HIS A 299 11.03 -16.22 -29.06
N GLN A 300 10.34 -17.35 -29.07
CA GLN A 300 10.99 -18.66 -29.12
C GLN A 300 11.66 -18.92 -30.46
N HIS A 301 12.84 -19.54 -30.42
CA HIS A 301 13.57 -19.97 -31.61
C HIS A 301 13.03 -21.29 -32.20
N HIS A 302 12.46 -22.15 -31.36
CA HIS A 302 11.74 -23.38 -31.72
C HIS A 302 10.53 -23.56 -30.82
N GLN A 303 9.67 -24.56 -31.10
CA GLN A 303 8.55 -24.88 -30.21
C GLN A 303 9.09 -25.47 -28.90
N LEU A 304 8.99 -24.71 -27.81
CA LEU A 304 9.49 -25.12 -26.50
C LEU A 304 8.59 -26.19 -25.86
N THR A 305 9.22 -27.23 -25.32
CA THR A 305 8.58 -28.19 -24.41
C THR A 305 8.17 -27.51 -23.09
N GLU A 306 7.29 -28.15 -22.30
CA GLU A 306 6.84 -27.58 -21.01
C GLU A 306 8.01 -27.24 -20.08
N SER A 307 9.02 -28.12 -20.00
CA SER A 307 10.22 -27.88 -19.19
C SER A 307 11.03 -26.69 -19.71
N GLU A 308 11.22 -26.58 -21.03
CA GLU A 308 11.95 -25.46 -21.63
C GLU A 308 11.20 -24.14 -21.46
N GLN A 309 9.86 -24.14 -21.46
CA GLN A 309 9.07 -22.95 -21.17
C GLN A 309 9.28 -22.47 -19.73
N ILE A 310 9.31 -23.39 -18.76
CA ILE A 310 9.59 -23.07 -17.36
C ILE A 310 11.00 -22.44 -17.25
N ASP A 311 12.01 -23.06 -17.86
CA ASP A 311 13.39 -22.56 -17.78
C ASP A 311 13.56 -21.22 -18.50
N ALA A 312 12.89 -21.02 -19.65
CA ALA A 312 12.84 -19.73 -20.34
C ALA A 312 12.24 -18.62 -19.43
N LEU A 313 11.14 -18.91 -18.73
CA LEU A 313 10.53 -17.96 -17.79
C LEU A 313 11.41 -17.72 -16.54
N ARG A 314 12.07 -18.75 -16.01
CA ARG A 314 13.04 -18.62 -14.91
C ARG A 314 14.20 -17.71 -15.29
N LEU A 315 14.72 -17.81 -16.52
CA LEU A 315 15.78 -16.93 -17.01
C LEU A 315 15.32 -15.46 -17.10
N LEU A 316 14.08 -15.20 -17.52
CA LEU A 316 13.51 -13.86 -17.58
C LEU A 316 13.28 -13.26 -16.18
N GLU A 317 12.76 -14.06 -15.23
CA GLU A 317 12.65 -13.64 -13.83
C GLU A 317 14.03 -13.45 -13.18
N MET A 318 15.02 -14.28 -13.51
CA MET A 318 16.39 -14.11 -13.03
C MET A 318 16.93 -12.73 -13.43
N GLN A 319 16.76 -12.33 -14.69
CA GLN A 319 17.13 -10.98 -15.15
C GLN A 319 16.30 -9.87 -14.50
N ARG A 320 15.00 -10.09 -14.29
CA ARG A 320 14.16 -9.14 -13.54
C ARG A 320 14.70 -8.93 -12.12
N HIS A 321 15.05 -10.01 -11.41
CA HIS A 321 15.58 -9.95 -10.06
C HIS A 321 16.99 -9.34 -10.00
N ALA A 322 17.81 -9.57 -11.03
CA ALA A 322 19.09 -8.88 -11.21
C ALA A 322 18.94 -7.36 -11.36
N LEU A 323 17.78 -6.86 -11.85
CA LEU A 323 17.48 -5.43 -11.85
C LEU A 323 16.96 -4.94 -10.50
N LEU A 324 16.10 -5.72 -9.85
CA LEU A 324 15.45 -5.34 -8.59
C LEU A 324 16.45 -5.21 -7.44
N MET A 325 17.55 -5.98 -7.44
CA MET A 325 18.60 -5.85 -6.43
C MET A 325 19.36 -4.50 -6.46
N TYR A 326 19.11 -3.65 -7.45
CA TYR A 326 19.67 -2.29 -7.54
C TYR A 326 18.66 -1.17 -7.20
N THR A 327 17.50 -1.51 -6.64
CA THR A 327 16.51 -0.52 -6.18
C THR A 327 17.19 0.43 -5.18
N SER A 328 17.07 1.75 -5.39
CA SER A 328 17.91 2.74 -4.69
C SER A 328 17.71 2.78 -3.17
N CYS A 329 16.52 2.42 -2.67
CA CYS A 329 16.21 2.45 -1.24
C CYS A 329 17.12 1.52 -0.41
N GLY A 330 17.60 0.42 -1.00
CA GLY A 330 18.52 -0.51 -0.35
C GLY A 330 19.89 0.09 0.01
N TRP A 331 20.17 1.30 -0.46
CA TRP A 331 21.44 2.01 -0.27
C TRP A 331 21.30 3.35 0.47
N PHE A 332 20.07 3.86 0.55
CA PHE A 332 19.81 5.25 0.91
C PHE A 332 20.20 5.55 2.36
N PHE A 333 19.91 4.59 3.25
CA PHE A 333 20.20 4.64 4.68
C PHE A 333 21.60 4.12 4.98
N GLU A 334 21.95 4.19 6.25
CA GLU A 334 23.29 4.01 6.78
C GLU A 334 23.62 2.54 7.15
N GLU A 335 22.63 1.64 7.13
CA GLU A 335 22.76 0.25 7.60
C GLU A 335 22.19 -0.78 6.61
N ILE A 336 22.98 -1.81 6.30
CA ILE A 336 22.65 -2.90 5.37
C ILE A 336 21.61 -3.88 5.92
N SER A 337 21.55 -4.09 7.24
CA SER A 337 20.60 -5.01 7.89
C SER A 337 19.17 -4.47 7.98
N ARG A 338 18.93 -3.24 7.51
CA ARG A 338 17.59 -2.66 7.46
C ARG A 338 16.70 -3.38 6.43
N PRO A 339 15.37 -3.26 6.53
CA PRO A 339 14.45 -3.91 5.59
C PRO A 339 14.77 -3.65 4.13
N GLU A 340 15.20 -2.43 3.78
CA GLU A 340 15.52 -2.03 2.40
C GLU A 340 16.76 -2.79 1.87
N GLY A 341 17.83 -2.86 2.67
CA GLY A 341 19.06 -3.59 2.31
C GLY A 341 18.84 -5.10 2.26
N VAL A 342 18.08 -5.64 3.21
CA VAL A 342 17.67 -7.06 3.20
C VAL A 342 16.82 -7.38 1.97
N GLN A 343 15.95 -6.46 1.53
CA GLN A 343 15.09 -6.67 0.37
C GLN A 343 15.88 -6.80 -0.94
N ILE A 344 16.91 -5.98 -1.15
CA ILE A 344 17.75 -6.12 -2.35
C ILE A 344 18.56 -7.42 -2.35
N LEU A 345 19.00 -7.87 -1.17
CA LEU A 345 19.66 -9.17 -1.01
C LEU A 345 18.70 -10.35 -1.22
N ARG A 346 17.41 -10.21 -0.87
CA ARG A 346 16.38 -11.21 -1.22
C ARG A 346 16.21 -11.33 -2.73
N TYR A 347 16.26 -10.22 -3.47
CA TYR A 347 16.25 -10.27 -4.93
C TYR A 347 17.49 -10.96 -5.48
N ALA A 348 18.68 -10.68 -4.95
CA ALA A 348 19.92 -11.37 -5.31
C ALA A 348 19.84 -12.88 -5.03
N ALA A 349 19.34 -13.27 -3.85
CA ALA A 349 19.13 -14.68 -3.49
C ALA A 349 18.15 -15.40 -4.43
N HIS A 350 17.07 -14.73 -4.83
CA HIS A 350 16.11 -15.33 -5.76
C HIS A 350 16.70 -15.48 -7.17
N ALA A 351 17.48 -14.50 -7.65
CA ALA A 351 18.18 -14.61 -8.92
C ALA A 351 19.19 -15.78 -8.91
N LEU A 352 19.90 -15.98 -7.81
CA LEU A 352 20.80 -17.13 -7.59
C LEU A 352 20.06 -18.46 -7.68
N ALA A 353 18.92 -18.59 -6.98
CA ALA A 353 18.11 -19.81 -6.99
C ALA A 353 17.63 -20.14 -8.42
N LEU A 354 17.09 -19.15 -9.14
CA LEU A 354 16.64 -19.33 -10.52
C LEU A 354 17.79 -19.74 -11.46
N ALA A 355 18.97 -19.15 -11.31
CA ALA A 355 20.15 -19.53 -12.09
C ALA A 355 20.58 -20.99 -11.81
N GLY A 356 20.58 -21.37 -10.53
CA GLY A 356 20.89 -22.73 -10.08
C GLY A 356 19.90 -23.76 -10.61
N ASP A 357 18.60 -23.47 -10.56
CA ASP A 357 17.55 -24.38 -11.05
C ASP A 357 17.65 -24.64 -12.56
N VAL A 358 18.04 -23.63 -13.33
CA VAL A 358 18.14 -23.74 -14.80
C VAL A 358 19.45 -24.38 -15.24
N THR A 359 20.57 -24.08 -14.59
CA THR A 359 21.91 -24.46 -15.09
C THR A 359 22.71 -25.40 -14.18
N GLY A 360 22.30 -25.56 -12.93
CA GLY A 360 23.07 -26.26 -11.89
C GLY A 360 24.31 -25.50 -11.40
N VAL A 361 24.53 -24.25 -11.84
CA VAL A 361 25.68 -23.44 -11.43
C VAL A 361 25.44 -22.86 -10.02
N GLU A 362 26.35 -23.16 -9.10
CA GLU A 362 26.29 -22.68 -7.71
C GLU A 362 27.11 -21.39 -7.54
N LEU A 363 26.43 -20.24 -7.45
CA LEU A 363 27.06 -18.93 -7.30
C LEU A 363 26.97 -18.35 -5.87
N GLU A 364 26.19 -18.98 -4.99
CA GLU A 364 25.90 -18.44 -3.64
C GLU A 364 27.16 -18.23 -2.81
N LYS A 365 28.09 -19.20 -2.83
CA LYS A 365 29.37 -19.10 -2.12
C LYS A 365 30.16 -17.85 -2.57
N GLY A 366 30.21 -17.59 -3.88
CA GLY A 366 30.91 -16.43 -4.42
C GLY A 366 30.28 -15.11 -3.99
N LEU A 367 28.94 -15.06 -3.87
CA LEU A 367 28.25 -13.88 -3.33
C LEU A 367 28.60 -13.69 -1.85
N ARG A 368 28.51 -14.75 -1.04
CA ARG A 368 28.78 -14.70 0.40
C ARG A 368 30.19 -14.25 0.73
N ASP A 369 31.20 -14.80 0.03
CA ASP A 369 32.60 -14.43 0.22
C ASP A 369 32.83 -12.92 0.01
N ARG A 370 32.05 -12.28 -0.88
CA ARG A 370 32.08 -10.82 -1.11
C ARG A 370 31.28 -10.04 -0.08
N LEU A 371 30.12 -10.54 0.33
CA LEU A 371 29.31 -9.93 1.37
C LEU A 371 30.01 -9.92 2.75
N ALA A 372 30.91 -10.88 3.00
CA ALA A 372 31.78 -10.89 4.17
C ALA A 372 32.67 -9.63 4.27
N GLN A 373 32.91 -8.94 3.15
CA GLN A 373 33.68 -7.70 3.12
C GLN A 373 32.82 -6.45 3.39
N ALA A 374 31.50 -6.58 3.53
CA ALA A 374 30.58 -5.47 3.77
C ALA A 374 30.31 -5.31 5.28
N PRO A 375 30.98 -4.41 6.01
CA PRO A 375 30.80 -4.28 7.46
C PRO A 375 29.44 -3.65 7.82
N SER A 376 28.67 -4.31 8.68
CA SER A 376 27.45 -3.74 9.27
C SER A 376 27.78 -2.91 10.51
N ASN A 377 26.90 -1.98 10.86
CA ASN A 377 26.95 -1.24 12.13
C ASN A 377 26.31 -2.02 13.29
N VAL A 378 25.68 -3.17 13.02
CA VAL A 378 24.94 -3.95 14.02
C VAL A 378 25.77 -5.14 14.50
N ALA A 379 26.08 -5.18 15.80
CA ALA A 379 26.95 -6.19 16.39
C ALA A 379 26.45 -7.65 16.24
N SER A 380 25.13 -7.88 16.15
CA SER A 380 24.56 -9.22 15.93
C SER A 380 24.76 -9.74 14.51
N TRP A 381 25.04 -8.85 13.55
CA TRP A 381 25.28 -9.19 12.14
C TRP A 381 26.52 -8.45 11.65
N PRO A 382 27.73 -8.84 12.07
CA PRO A 382 28.94 -8.03 11.87
C PRO A 382 29.26 -7.73 10.39
N THR A 383 28.87 -8.60 9.46
CA THR A 383 29.05 -8.39 8.02
C THR A 383 27.76 -8.63 7.23
N GLY A 384 27.77 -8.23 5.96
CA GLY A 384 26.72 -8.52 5.01
C GLY A 384 26.48 -10.02 4.81
N GLU A 385 27.48 -10.87 5.06
CA GLU A 385 27.30 -12.33 5.02
C GLU A 385 26.36 -12.80 6.14
N GLU A 386 26.53 -12.31 7.37
CA GLU A 386 25.61 -12.67 8.46
C GLU A 386 24.21 -12.11 8.24
N VAL A 387 24.10 -10.90 7.68
CA VAL A 387 22.80 -10.33 7.25
C VAL A 387 22.14 -11.27 6.24
N TYR A 388 22.87 -11.74 5.24
CA TYR A 388 22.37 -12.66 4.23
C TYR A 388 21.91 -13.98 4.85
N LEU A 389 22.75 -14.64 5.64
CA LEU A 389 22.45 -15.94 6.22
C LEU A 389 21.31 -15.90 7.24
N GLN A 390 21.18 -14.83 8.02
CA GLN A 390 20.20 -14.77 9.11
C GLN A 390 18.89 -14.08 8.71
N LEU A 391 18.89 -13.15 7.75
CA LEU A 391 17.71 -12.35 7.39
C LEU A 391 17.19 -12.62 5.98
N VAL A 392 18.04 -13.14 5.08
CA VAL A 392 17.69 -13.40 3.67
C VAL A 392 17.38 -14.87 3.44
N VAL A 393 18.30 -15.78 3.76
CA VAL A 393 18.10 -17.23 3.55
C VAL A 393 16.81 -17.75 4.20
N PRO A 394 16.48 -17.40 5.46
CA PRO A 394 15.24 -17.88 6.10
C PRO A 394 13.95 -17.32 5.49
N SER A 395 14.04 -16.30 4.64
CA SER A 395 12.89 -15.71 3.95
C SER A 395 12.56 -16.39 2.62
N GLN A 396 13.36 -17.35 2.18
CA GLN A 396 13.07 -18.15 1.00
C GLN A 396 11.84 -19.04 1.25
N VAL A 397 10.94 -19.08 0.27
CA VAL A 397 9.67 -19.82 0.36
C VAL A 397 9.70 -20.95 -0.65
N SER A 398 9.53 -22.18 -0.17
CA SER A 398 9.45 -23.37 -1.03
C SER A 398 8.00 -23.77 -1.32
N PHE A 399 7.80 -24.62 -2.33
CA PHE A 399 6.50 -25.26 -2.61
C PHE A 399 5.93 -25.99 -1.38
N GLN A 400 6.78 -26.66 -0.60
CA GLN A 400 6.35 -27.32 0.63
C GLN A 400 5.84 -26.32 1.67
N GLN A 401 6.47 -25.16 1.81
CA GLN A 401 5.99 -24.12 2.73
C GLN A 401 4.64 -23.54 2.28
N VAL A 402 4.44 -23.33 0.97
CA VAL A 402 3.14 -22.90 0.40
C VAL A 402 2.08 -23.97 0.64
N ALA A 403 2.40 -25.25 0.41
CA ALA A 403 1.48 -26.35 0.69
C ALA A 403 1.16 -26.49 2.19
N ALA A 404 2.14 -26.29 3.07
CA ALA A 404 1.92 -26.28 4.52
C ALA A 404 1.02 -25.12 4.95
N HIS A 405 1.21 -23.93 4.36
CA HIS A 405 0.31 -22.80 4.56
C HIS A 405 -1.12 -23.15 4.14
N TYR A 406 -1.32 -23.69 2.93
CA TYR A 406 -2.64 -24.15 2.48
C TYR A 406 -3.24 -25.20 3.44
N ALA A 407 -2.47 -26.22 3.80
CA ALA A 407 -2.91 -27.35 4.62
C ALA A 407 -3.34 -26.93 6.02
N ILE A 408 -2.57 -26.08 6.70
CA ILE A 408 -2.93 -25.62 8.06
C ILE A 408 -4.16 -24.72 8.01
N SER A 409 -4.23 -23.82 7.03
CA SER A 409 -5.36 -22.91 6.86
C SER A 409 -6.65 -23.63 6.45
N SER A 410 -6.57 -24.76 5.72
CA SER A 410 -7.73 -25.54 5.28
C SER A 410 -8.50 -26.20 6.44
N LEU A 411 -7.93 -26.24 7.64
CA LEU A 411 -8.63 -26.68 8.84
C LEU A 411 -9.70 -25.69 9.31
N PHE A 412 -9.53 -24.40 8.98
CA PHE A 412 -10.37 -23.29 9.42
C PHE A 412 -11.07 -22.57 8.26
N THR A 413 -10.56 -22.74 7.03
CA THR A 413 -11.12 -22.12 5.82
C THR A 413 -11.59 -23.21 4.86
N ASN A 414 -12.85 -23.11 4.39
CA ASN A 414 -13.36 -23.95 3.31
C ASN A 414 -12.88 -23.38 1.97
N TYR A 415 -11.74 -23.87 1.49
CA TYR A 415 -11.22 -23.49 0.18
C TYR A 415 -12.09 -24.05 -0.95
N SER A 416 -12.16 -23.28 -2.03
CA SER A 416 -12.66 -23.79 -3.30
C SER A 416 -11.65 -24.80 -3.89
N PRO A 417 -12.05 -25.71 -4.80
CA PRO A 417 -11.12 -26.67 -5.40
C PRO A 417 -9.93 -26.03 -6.12
N GLN A 418 -10.06 -24.77 -6.53
CA GLN A 418 -9.03 -23.99 -7.19
C GLN A 418 -8.93 -22.65 -6.46
N GLU A 419 -7.93 -22.53 -5.59
CA GLU A 419 -7.72 -21.35 -4.77
C GLU A 419 -6.41 -20.66 -5.14
N ARG A 420 -6.36 -19.34 -5.03
CA ARG A 420 -5.13 -18.59 -5.20
C ARG A 420 -4.43 -18.36 -3.87
N VAL A 421 -3.16 -18.78 -3.79
CA VAL A 421 -2.29 -18.58 -2.63
C VAL A 421 -1.10 -17.72 -3.05
N TYR A 422 -1.19 -16.41 -2.83
CA TYR A 422 -0.19 -15.42 -3.28
C TYR A 422 0.06 -15.46 -4.80
N CYS A 423 1.21 -15.98 -5.24
CA CYS A 423 1.58 -16.15 -6.65
C CYS A 423 1.47 -17.61 -7.12
N TYR A 424 0.76 -18.44 -6.37
CA TYR A 424 0.50 -19.83 -6.70
C TYR A 424 -0.99 -20.07 -6.87
N GLU A 425 -1.30 -20.93 -7.82
CA GLU A 425 -2.61 -21.52 -7.99
C GLU A 425 -2.61 -22.89 -7.32
N ALA A 426 -3.54 -23.11 -6.40
CA ALA A 426 -3.64 -24.31 -5.58
C ALA A 426 -4.87 -25.12 -6.00
N HIS A 427 -4.64 -26.28 -6.61
CA HIS A 427 -5.67 -27.21 -7.08
C HIS A 427 -5.80 -28.36 -6.09
N GLN A 428 -6.90 -28.40 -5.36
CA GLN A 428 -7.21 -29.47 -4.43
C GLN A 428 -7.75 -30.69 -5.20
N LEU A 429 -6.91 -31.70 -5.36
CA LEU A 429 -7.24 -32.93 -6.08
C LEU A 429 -7.99 -33.95 -5.20
N ASP A 430 -7.66 -33.99 -3.91
CA ASP A 430 -8.35 -34.79 -2.90
C ASP A 430 -8.18 -34.16 -1.52
N TYR A 431 -9.19 -34.30 -0.65
CA TYR A 431 -9.14 -33.79 0.72
C TYR A 431 -10.05 -34.60 1.63
N GLN A 432 -9.51 -35.05 2.76
CA GLN A 432 -10.27 -35.73 3.79
C GLN A 432 -9.90 -35.15 5.15
N LEU A 433 -10.92 -34.76 5.92
CA LEU A 433 -10.78 -34.23 7.27
C LEU A 433 -11.62 -35.07 8.24
N GLN A 434 -11.03 -35.43 9.37
CA GLN A 434 -11.72 -36.12 10.46
C GLN A 434 -11.38 -35.47 11.80
N ARG A 435 -12.40 -35.27 12.64
CA ARG A 435 -12.29 -34.73 13.99
C ARG A 435 -12.58 -35.81 15.01
N MET A 436 -11.80 -35.87 16.08
CA MET A 436 -12.03 -36.76 17.21
C MET A 436 -11.61 -36.11 18.52
N GLY A 437 -12.59 -35.67 19.31
CA GLY A 437 -12.34 -34.86 20.50
C GLY A 437 -11.68 -33.54 20.11
N SER A 438 -10.55 -33.22 20.74
CA SER A 438 -9.74 -32.04 20.40
C SER A 438 -8.80 -32.25 19.20
N LEU A 439 -8.66 -33.48 18.69
CA LEU A 439 -7.78 -33.78 17.58
C LEU A 439 -8.50 -33.56 16.26
N THR A 440 -7.87 -32.81 15.35
CA THR A 440 -8.31 -32.70 13.95
C THR A 440 -7.20 -33.17 13.05
N LEU A 441 -7.48 -34.15 12.19
CA LEU A 441 -6.55 -34.66 11.19
C LEU A 441 -7.12 -34.37 9.80
N ALA A 442 -6.32 -33.75 8.94
CA ALA A 442 -6.60 -33.66 7.52
C ALA A 442 -5.46 -34.24 6.68
N VAL A 443 -5.82 -34.94 5.61
CA VAL A 443 -4.91 -35.48 4.60
C VAL A 443 -5.44 -35.07 3.24
N GLY A 444 -4.58 -34.55 2.37
CA GLY A 444 -4.98 -34.09 1.04
C GLY A 444 -3.91 -34.24 -0.01
N GLN A 445 -4.34 -34.22 -1.27
CA GLN A 445 -3.51 -34.12 -2.46
C GLN A 445 -3.72 -32.74 -3.09
N LEU A 446 -2.62 -32.04 -3.35
CA LEU A 446 -2.60 -30.67 -3.81
C LEU A 446 -1.67 -30.55 -5.02
N GLN A 447 -2.12 -29.94 -6.10
CA GLN A 447 -1.25 -29.48 -7.17
C GLN A 447 -1.05 -27.97 -7.00
N LEU A 448 0.20 -27.54 -6.89
CA LEU A 448 0.57 -26.13 -6.83
C LEU A 448 1.20 -25.73 -8.16
N ILE A 449 0.74 -24.63 -8.75
CA ILE A 449 1.25 -24.08 -10.01
C ILE A 449 1.71 -22.64 -9.78
N SER A 450 2.95 -22.31 -10.10
CA SER A 450 3.47 -20.94 -10.06
C SER A 450 2.86 -20.12 -11.19
N GLU A 451 2.20 -19.01 -10.87
CA GLU A 451 1.68 -18.06 -11.87
C GLU A 451 2.80 -17.30 -12.61
N ILE A 452 4.02 -17.39 -12.09
CA ILE A 452 5.19 -16.66 -12.59
C ILE A 452 5.98 -17.54 -13.56
N THR A 453 6.42 -18.70 -13.10
CA THR A 453 7.31 -19.60 -13.85
C THR A 453 6.57 -20.76 -14.52
N ARG A 454 5.28 -20.96 -14.22
CA ARG A 454 4.47 -22.14 -14.61
C ARG A 454 4.97 -23.46 -14.06
N GLU A 455 5.97 -23.44 -13.17
CA GLU A 455 6.40 -24.62 -12.46
C GLU A 455 5.23 -25.21 -11.65
N SER A 456 5.06 -26.52 -11.77
CA SER A 456 3.98 -27.26 -11.12
C SER A 456 4.56 -28.38 -10.25
N SER A 457 4.00 -28.55 -9.06
CA SER A 457 4.36 -29.63 -8.14
C SER A 457 3.10 -30.27 -7.56
N GLU A 458 3.00 -31.58 -7.69
CA GLU A 458 1.99 -32.38 -6.98
C GLU A 458 2.52 -32.85 -5.63
N LEU A 459 1.78 -32.51 -4.58
CA LEU A 459 2.16 -32.71 -3.19
C LEU A 459 1.05 -33.43 -2.44
N VAL A 460 1.45 -34.20 -1.43
CA VAL A 460 0.57 -34.77 -0.42
C VAL A 460 0.87 -34.07 0.89
N PHE A 461 -0.17 -33.64 1.59
CA PHE A 461 -0.05 -33.07 2.92
C PHE A 461 -0.80 -33.89 3.95
N VAL A 462 -0.27 -33.89 5.16
CA VAL A 462 -0.99 -34.24 6.38
C VAL A 462 -0.86 -33.08 7.36
N VAL A 463 -1.95 -32.75 8.03
CA VAL A 463 -1.96 -31.80 9.15
C VAL A 463 -2.74 -32.40 10.31
N LEU A 464 -2.10 -32.44 11.47
CA LEU A 464 -2.72 -32.77 12.75
C LEU A 464 -2.74 -31.52 13.63
N HIS A 465 -3.94 -31.07 13.99
CA HIS A 465 -4.14 -30.06 15.02
C HIS A 465 -4.45 -30.77 16.35
N LEU A 466 -3.63 -30.48 17.36
CA LEU A 466 -3.67 -31.12 18.68
C LEU A 466 -4.57 -30.36 19.67
N GLY A 467 -5.10 -29.22 19.26
CA GLY A 467 -5.77 -28.24 20.10
C GLY A 467 -4.86 -27.02 20.37
N GLY A 468 -5.47 -25.90 20.77
CA GLY A 468 -4.73 -24.67 21.00
C GLY A 468 -3.90 -24.26 19.78
N TRP A 469 -2.61 -23.99 19.98
CA TRP A 469 -1.68 -23.51 18.95
C TRP A 469 -0.77 -24.62 18.38
N ASP A 470 -1.02 -25.88 18.73
CA ASP A 470 -0.15 -26.99 18.39
C ASP A 470 -0.58 -27.65 17.07
N PHE A 471 0.24 -27.46 16.04
CA PHE A 471 0.07 -28.04 14.71
C PHE A 471 1.27 -28.89 14.35
N HIS A 472 0.99 -30.06 13.76
CA HIS A 472 1.99 -30.93 13.17
C HIS A 472 1.62 -31.18 11.72
N CYS A 473 2.27 -30.46 10.80
CA CYS A 473 2.07 -30.59 9.37
C CYS A 473 3.31 -31.18 8.70
N CYS A 474 3.12 -32.12 7.79
CA CYS A 474 4.18 -32.71 6.97
C CYS A 474 3.75 -32.75 5.50
N ILE A 475 4.70 -32.51 4.61
CA ILE A 475 4.48 -32.42 3.16
C ILE A 475 5.45 -33.36 2.46
N GLN A 476 4.99 -34.11 1.46
CA GLN A 476 5.85 -34.92 0.59
C GLN A 476 5.39 -34.84 -0.87
N PRO A 477 6.27 -35.14 -1.85
CA PRO A 477 5.86 -35.30 -3.24
C PRO A 477 4.83 -36.41 -3.43
N PHE A 478 3.94 -36.26 -4.41
CA PHE A 478 3.00 -37.32 -4.75
C PHE A 478 3.71 -38.49 -5.45
N MET A 479 3.78 -39.65 -4.78
CA MET A 479 4.47 -40.86 -5.27
C MET A 479 3.53 -41.85 -6.00
N GLY A 480 2.26 -41.48 -6.22
CA GLY A 480 1.26 -42.30 -6.89
C GLY A 480 0.08 -42.72 -6.02
N ARG A 481 -1.02 -43.11 -6.67
CA ARG A 481 -2.33 -43.35 -6.03
C ARG A 481 -2.32 -44.46 -4.98
N ILE A 482 -1.56 -45.54 -5.18
CA ILE A 482 -1.48 -46.66 -4.24
C ILE A 482 -0.82 -46.22 -2.93
N ALA A 483 0.30 -45.47 -3.02
CA ALA A 483 0.99 -44.95 -1.84
C ALA A 483 0.09 -43.98 -1.07
N TYR A 484 -0.59 -43.08 -1.79
CA TYR A 484 -1.52 -42.13 -1.19
C TYR A 484 -2.69 -42.79 -0.46
N SER A 485 -3.35 -43.79 -1.06
CA SER A 485 -4.43 -44.53 -0.39
C SER A 485 -3.96 -45.23 0.88
N LYS A 486 -2.76 -45.83 0.87
CA LYS A 486 -2.17 -46.46 2.07
C LYS A 486 -1.87 -45.44 3.16
N ILE A 487 -1.37 -44.26 2.81
CA ILE A 487 -1.14 -43.16 3.76
C ILE A 487 -2.46 -42.78 4.44
N LYS A 488 -3.52 -42.54 3.66
CA LYS A 488 -4.85 -42.19 4.21
C LYS A 488 -5.37 -43.27 5.14
N GLU A 489 -5.42 -44.52 4.67
CA GLU A 489 -5.93 -45.65 5.44
C GLU A 489 -5.19 -45.80 6.77
N GLN A 490 -3.85 -45.85 6.73
CA GLN A 490 -3.04 -46.00 7.93
C GLN A 490 -3.20 -44.84 8.92
N LEU A 491 -3.23 -43.59 8.45
CA LEU A 491 -3.37 -42.42 9.32
C LEU A 491 -4.76 -42.32 9.94
N PHE A 492 -5.83 -42.51 9.17
CA PHE A 492 -7.20 -42.47 9.71
C PHE A 492 -7.51 -43.68 10.58
N ASP A 493 -6.92 -44.85 10.33
CA ASP A 493 -7.02 -46.00 11.23
C ASP A 493 -6.26 -45.78 12.54
N THR A 494 -5.09 -45.14 12.49
CA THR A 494 -4.35 -44.73 13.69
C THR A 494 -5.10 -43.67 14.49
N LEU A 495 -5.78 -42.73 13.80
CA LEU A 495 -6.62 -41.72 14.46
C LEU A 495 -7.69 -42.38 15.33
N LYS A 496 -8.31 -43.49 14.91
CA LYS A 496 -9.32 -44.23 15.70
C LYS A 496 -8.79 -44.71 17.07
N GLN A 497 -7.48 -44.81 17.26
CA GLN A 497 -6.86 -45.21 18.53
C GLN A 497 -6.76 -44.06 19.56
N ALA A 498 -7.12 -42.83 19.18
CA ALA A 498 -7.17 -41.65 20.06
C ALA A 498 -5.85 -41.26 20.74
N SER A 499 -4.72 -41.65 20.16
CA SER A 499 -3.39 -41.29 20.68
C SER A 499 -2.65 -40.36 19.73
N ALA A 500 -2.53 -39.09 20.12
CA ALA A 500 -1.75 -38.09 19.39
C ALA A 500 -0.30 -38.55 19.14
N ALA A 501 0.33 -39.16 20.13
CA ALA A 501 1.71 -39.65 20.02
C ALA A 501 1.86 -40.74 18.95
N GLN A 502 0.91 -41.68 18.89
CA GLN A 502 0.93 -42.73 17.85
C GLN A 502 0.72 -42.15 16.45
N ILE A 503 -0.15 -41.14 16.30
CA ILE A 503 -0.38 -40.47 15.03
C ILE A 503 0.88 -39.72 14.59
N ILE A 504 1.53 -38.96 15.47
CA ILE A 504 2.78 -38.25 15.15
C ILE A 504 3.88 -39.23 14.71
N ILE A 505 4.04 -40.36 15.42
CA ILE A 505 5.00 -41.40 15.02
C ILE A 505 4.63 -42.01 13.65
N ALA A 506 3.34 -42.21 13.37
CA ALA A 506 2.89 -42.70 12.07
C ALA A 506 3.17 -41.69 10.95
N ILE A 507 2.94 -40.39 11.20
CA ILE A 507 3.24 -39.31 10.26
C ILE A 507 4.74 -39.27 9.98
N ALA A 508 5.60 -39.22 11.01
CA ALA A 508 7.05 -39.17 10.84
C ALA A 508 7.59 -40.37 10.04
N LYS A 509 7.04 -41.57 10.24
CA LYS A 509 7.41 -42.75 9.45
C LYS A 509 7.00 -42.66 7.97
N LEU A 510 5.91 -41.97 7.66
CA LEU A 510 5.34 -41.88 6.31
C LEU A 510 5.81 -40.65 5.53
N PHE A 511 6.18 -39.57 6.20
CA PHE A 511 6.53 -38.28 5.60
C PHE A 511 7.97 -37.82 5.90
N GLY A 512 8.67 -38.46 6.86
CA GLY A 512 10.00 -38.06 7.31
C GLY A 512 9.98 -37.01 8.42
N ASP A 513 11.14 -36.38 8.65
CA ASP A 513 11.39 -35.53 9.82
C ASP A 513 11.08 -34.03 9.62
N GLN A 514 10.85 -33.60 8.37
CA GLN A 514 10.58 -32.20 8.08
C GLN A 514 9.13 -31.84 8.46
N THR A 515 8.99 -30.92 9.40
CA THR A 515 7.69 -30.53 9.96
C THR A 515 7.45 -29.04 9.79
N PHE A 516 6.17 -28.70 9.62
CA PHE A 516 5.66 -27.33 9.53
C PHE A 516 4.62 -27.09 10.63
N ASN A 517 4.63 -25.90 11.20
CA ASN A 517 3.72 -25.46 12.25
C ASN A 517 3.31 -23.99 12.04
N LEU A 518 2.62 -23.38 13.01
CA LEU A 518 2.18 -21.97 12.93
C LEU A 518 3.29 -20.98 12.57
N GLN A 519 4.53 -21.21 13.00
CA GLN A 519 5.66 -20.32 12.74
C GLN A 519 6.08 -20.33 11.26
N ASN A 520 5.75 -21.40 10.52
CA ASN A 520 6.06 -21.53 9.10
C ASN A 520 5.01 -20.89 8.18
N LEU A 521 3.84 -20.49 8.71
CA LEU A 521 2.86 -19.74 7.93
C LEU A 521 3.35 -18.30 7.70
N PHE A 522 2.90 -17.74 6.58
CA PHE A 522 3.00 -16.31 6.31
C PHE A 522 2.30 -15.49 7.39
N ALA A 523 2.87 -14.33 7.70
CA ALA A 523 2.55 -13.56 8.90
C ALA A 523 1.06 -13.19 9.00
N GLU A 524 0.43 -12.81 7.88
CA GLU A 524 -0.98 -12.42 7.83
C GLU A 524 -1.91 -13.57 8.26
N GLU A 525 -1.76 -14.73 7.64
CA GLU A 525 -2.60 -15.89 7.94
C GLU A 525 -2.27 -16.48 9.32
N ARG A 526 -1.00 -16.43 9.73
CA ARG A 526 -0.61 -16.79 11.10
C ARG A 526 -1.37 -15.95 12.13
N HIS A 527 -1.41 -14.63 11.95
CA HIS A 527 -2.14 -13.74 12.85
C HIS A 527 -3.65 -14.01 12.82
N ARG A 528 -4.22 -14.26 11.64
CA ARG A 528 -5.65 -14.62 11.49
C ARG A 528 -5.98 -15.92 12.24
N ILE A 529 -5.21 -16.99 12.05
CA ILE A 529 -5.44 -18.27 12.74
C ILE A 529 -5.25 -18.11 14.25
N MET A 530 -4.23 -17.35 14.70
CA MET A 530 -4.06 -17.06 16.13
C MET A 530 -5.27 -16.34 16.73
N GLN A 531 -5.85 -15.37 16.02
CA GLN A 531 -7.08 -14.69 16.44
C GLN A 531 -8.27 -15.65 16.52
N LEU A 532 -8.46 -16.49 15.49
CA LEU A 532 -9.54 -17.50 15.47
C LEU A 532 -9.44 -18.48 16.65
N LEU A 533 -8.24 -19.01 16.91
CA LEU A 533 -7.99 -19.94 18.02
C LEU A 533 -8.17 -19.28 19.40
N THR A 534 -7.96 -17.96 19.49
CA THR A 534 -8.12 -17.22 20.74
C THR A 534 -9.59 -16.87 21.01
N GLN A 535 -10.41 -16.73 19.97
CA GLN A 535 -11.81 -16.30 20.08
C GLN A 535 -12.68 -17.23 20.92
N GLU A 536 -12.48 -18.56 20.83
CA GLU A 536 -13.24 -19.53 21.62
C GLU A 536 -12.92 -19.38 23.13
N ASN A 537 -11.64 -19.22 23.46
CA ASN A 537 -11.21 -18.97 24.84
C ASN A 537 -11.74 -17.64 25.37
N LEU A 538 -11.69 -16.58 24.56
CA LEU A 538 -12.24 -15.28 24.94
C LEU A 538 -13.74 -15.36 25.21
N THR A 539 -14.50 -16.05 24.34
CA THR A 539 -15.95 -16.21 24.51
C THR A 539 -16.28 -16.93 25.82
N ARG A 540 -15.49 -17.94 26.20
CA ARG A 540 -15.65 -18.64 27.49
C ARG A 540 -15.29 -17.75 28.67
N LEU A 541 -14.21 -16.96 28.57
CA LEU A 541 -13.84 -15.99 29.60
C LEU A 541 -14.91 -14.92 29.78
N ASP A 542 -15.47 -14.41 28.69
CA ASP A 542 -16.56 -13.43 28.73
C ASP A 542 -17.79 -13.97 29.46
N GLN A 543 -18.15 -15.25 29.25
CA GLN A 543 -19.22 -15.90 29.99
C GLN A 543 -18.92 -16.02 31.49
N LEU A 544 -17.68 -16.36 31.85
CA LEU A 544 -17.26 -16.44 33.25
C LEU A 544 -17.31 -15.07 33.94
N TYR A 545 -16.77 -14.02 33.31
CA TYR A 545 -16.83 -12.66 33.85
C TYR A 545 -18.25 -12.14 33.92
N SER A 546 -19.09 -12.43 32.92
CA SER A 546 -20.52 -12.10 32.96
C SER A 546 -21.24 -12.78 34.11
N GLN A 547 -20.91 -14.03 34.42
CA GLN A 547 -21.48 -14.75 35.56
C GLN A 547 -21.02 -14.13 36.88
N VAL A 548 -19.71 -13.89 37.04
CA VAL A 548 -19.15 -13.25 38.24
C VAL A 548 -19.78 -11.87 38.46
N TYR A 549 -19.95 -11.08 37.40
CA TYR A 549 -20.61 -9.79 37.45
C TYR A 549 -22.05 -9.90 37.95
N ARG A 550 -22.86 -10.79 37.36
CA ARG A 550 -24.26 -11.00 37.73
C ARG A 550 -24.42 -11.44 39.19
N ASP A 551 -23.61 -12.41 39.62
CA ASP A 551 -23.69 -12.97 40.97
C ASP A 551 -23.31 -11.95 42.06
N ASN A 552 -22.48 -10.95 41.72
CA ASN A 552 -21.98 -9.94 42.64
C ASN A 552 -22.55 -8.53 42.40
N TYR A 553 -23.54 -8.37 41.52
CA TYR A 553 -24.11 -7.06 41.17
C TYR A 553 -24.64 -6.31 42.39
N GLY A 554 -25.35 -6.99 43.30
CA GLY A 554 -25.86 -6.36 44.53
C GLY A 554 -24.74 -5.86 45.46
N VAL A 555 -23.59 -6.53 45.46
CA VAL A 555 -22.42 -6.12 46.25
C VAL A 555 -21.77 -4.89 45.60
N LEU A 556 -21.57 -4.91 44.28
CA LEU A 556 -21.07 -3.76 43.52
C LEU A 556 -21.90 -2.49 43.79
N MET A 557 -23.22 -2.62 43.71
CA MET A 557 -24.15 -1.52 43.99
C MET A 557 -24.08 -1.02 45.44
N ALA A 558 -23.84 -1.90 46.41
CA ALA A 558 -23.69 -1.51 47.81
C ALA A 558 -22.43 -0.66 48.03
N PHE A 559 -21.29 -1.06 47.45
CA PHE A 559 -20.04 -0.28 47.52
C PHE A 559 -20.20 1.10 46.89
N GLN A 560 -20.85 1.18 45.73
CA GLN A 560 -21.11 2.46 45.07
C GLN A 560 -22.03 3.38 45.87
N ARG A 561 -23.15 2.84 46.38
CA ARG A 561 -24.11 3.61 47.19
C ARG A 561 -23.46 4.18 48.45
N ASP A 562 -22.56 3.41 49.06
CA ASP A 562 -21.89 3.78 50.31
C ASP A 562 -20.58 4.57 50.04
N GLU A 563 -20.32 4.95 48.78
CA GLU A 563 -19.12 5.70 48.31
C GLU A 563 -17.78 5.04 48.71
N LEU A 564 -17.76 3.71 48.76
CA LEU A 564 -16.58 2.92 49.08
C LEU A 564 -15.84 2.46 47.81
N PRO A 565 -14.50 2.31 47.86
CA PRO A 565 -13.74 1.78 46.74
C PRO A 565 -14.16 0.33 46.47
N VAL A 566 -14.61 0.07 45.24
CA VAL A 566 -14.98 -1.27 44.77
C VAL A 566 -13.73 -2.16 44.73
N PRO A 567 -13.79 -3.42 45.23
CA PRO A 567 -12.69 -4.37 45.06
C PRO A 567 -12.33 -4.57 43.59
N GLN A 568 -11.03 -4.56 43.27
CA GLN A 568 -10.53 -4.57 41.90
C GLN A 568 -11.08 -5.75 41.08
N GLU A 569 -11.21 -6.93 41.68
CA GLU A 569 -11.67 -8.14 41.01
C GLU A 569 -13.14 -8.03 40.56
N LEU A 570 -13.98 -7.35 41.36
CA LEU A 570 -15.38 -7.09 41.02
C LEU A 570 -15.49 -6.00 39.96
N GLN A 571 -14.64 -4.98 40.03
CA GLN A 571 -14.57 -3.91 39.03
C GLN A 571 -14.18 -4.47 37.65
N VAL A 572 -13.13 -5.28 37.60
CA VAL A 572 -12.67 -5.92 36.35
C VAL A 572 -13.75 -6.83 35.75
N ALA A 573 -14.47 -7.57 36.59
CA ALA A 573 -15.57 -8.42 36.11
C ALA A 573 -16.71 -7.59 35.49
N ALA A 574 -17.07 -6.45 36.09
CA ALA A 574 -18.05 -5.53 35.53
C ALA A 574 -17.58 -4.91 34.21
N GLU A 575 -16.33 -4.43 34.16
CA GLU A 575 -15.74 -3.83 32.96
C GLU A 575 -15.73 -4.79 31.77
N ILE A 576 -15.29 -6.04 31.97
CA ILE A 576 -15.26 -7.06 30.91
C ILE A 576 -16.68 -7.45 30.48
N ALA A 577 -17.59 -7.70 31.43
CA ALA A 577 -18.97 -8.09 31.13
C ALA A 577 -19.72 -7.00 30.34
N LEU A 578 -19.61 -5.74 30.78
CA LEU A 578 -20.25 -4.61 30.12
C LEU A 578 -19.59 -4.29 28.77
N SER A 579 -18.27 -4.43 28.64
CA SER A 579 -17.56 -4.27 27.36
C SER A 579 -18.04 -5.30 26.33
N ASN A 580 -18.16 -6.56 26.73
CA ASN A 580 -18.66 -7.60 25.83
C ASN A 580 -20.14 -7.41 25.47
N ARG A 581 -20.99 -7.03 26.44
CA ARG A 581 -22.39 -6.71 26.17
C ARG A 581 -22.51 -5.56 25.17
N CYS A 582 -21.78 -4.48 25.39
CA CYS A 582 -21.71 -3.33 24.49
C CYS A 582 -21.28 -3.74 23.06
N LEU A 583 -20.20 -4.51 22.90
CA LEU A 583 -19.75 -4.99 21.59
C LEU A 583 -20.78 -5.91 20.91
N THR A 584 -21.46 -6.75 21.67
CA THR A 584 -22.51 -7.65 21.14
C THR A 584 -23.70 -6.84 20.64
N THR A 585 -24.16 -5.86 21.42
CA THR A 585 -25.27 -4.97 21.04
C THR A 585 -24.91 -4.10 19.82
N ILE A 586 -23.68 -3.55 19.75
CA ILE A 586 -23.21 -2.80 18.57
C ILE A 586 -23.20 -3.70 17.31
N LYS A 587 -22.75 -4.95 17.43
CA LYS A 587 -22.78 -5.91 16.31
C LYS A 587 -24.20 -6.24 15.88
N ALA A 588 -25.14 -6.38 16.82
CA ALA A 588 -26.55 -6.62 16.51
C ALA A 588 -27.16 -5.42 15.78
N LEU A 589 -26.88 -4.20 16.23
CA LEU A 589 -27.27 -2.96 15.54
C LEU A 589 -26.77 -2.92 14.08
N GLU A 590 -25.51 -3.27 13.83
CA GLU A 590 -24.96 -3.31 12.46
C GLU A 590 -25.65 -4.35 11.56
N GLN A 591 -26.01 -5.51 12.11
CA GLN A 591 -26.67 -6.58 11.37
C GLN A 591 -28.11 -6.21 11.01
N GLU A 592 -28.89 -5.73 11.99
CA GLU A 592 -30.30 -5.39 11.80
C GLU A 592 -30.52 -4.09 11.02
N ALA A 593 -29.58 -3.14 11.03
CA ALA A 593 -29.64 -1.94 10.18
C ALA A 593 -29.60 -2.24 8.66
N SER A 594 -29.52 -3.52 8.28
CA SER A 594 -29.65 -3.98 6.89
C SER A 594 -31.09 -4.34 6.50
N ASP A 595 -31.94 -4.65 7.47
CA ASP A 595 -33.38 -4.81 7.29
C ASP A 595 -34.04 -3.44 7.48
N SER A 596 -35.08 -3.12 6.70
CA SER A 596 -35.59 -1.74 6.54
C SER A 596 -36.35 -1.16 7.76
N GLN A 597 -36.04 -1.61 8.98
CA GLN A 597 -36.60 -1.14 10.25
C GLN A 597 -35.48 -0.63 11.17
N LEU A 598 -35.73 0.47 11.88
CA LEU A 598 -34.79 1.02 12.86
C LEU A 598 -34.66 0.07 14.07
N PRO A 599 -33.44 -0.39 14.43
CA PRO A 599 -33.22 -1.34 15.53
C PRO A 599 -33.25 -0.61 16.90
N LEU A 600 -34.39 -0.03 17.25
CA LEU A 600 -34.56 0.82 18.44
C LEU A 600 -34.37 0.05 19.76
N SER A 601 -34.64 -1.26 19.79
CA SER A 601 -34.47 -2.11 20.97
C SER A 601 -33.00 -2.25 21.37
N HIS A 602 -32.13 -2.56 20.40
CA HIS A 602 -30.69 -2.69 20.64
C HIS A 602 -30.05 -1.35 20.98
N LEU A 603 -30.54 -0.25 20.39
CA LEU A 603 -30.06 1.09 20.76
C LEU A 603 -30.38 1.42 22.22
N ALA A 604 -31.61 1.11 22.65
CA ALA A 604 -32.00 1.28 24.06
C ALA A 604 -31.17 0.39 25.00
N GLU A 605 -30.83 -0.84 24.60
CA GLU A 605 -29.94 -1.72 25.36
C GLU A 605 -28.50 -1.16 25.45
N LEU A 606 -28.01 -0.56 24.37
CA LEU A 606 -26.70 0.07 24.33
C LEU A 606 -26.64 1.30 25.25
N GLU A 607 -27.67 2.15 25.23
CA GLU A 607 -27.81 3.30 26.13
C GLU A 607 -27.92 2.87 27.60
N ALA A 608 -28.70 1.82 27.89
CA ALA A 608 -28.80 1.26 29.23
C ALA A 608 -27.42 0.73 29.69
N THR A 609 -26.66 0.12 28.79
CA THR A 609 -25.30 -0.36 29.06
C THR A 609 -24.32 0.77 29.32
N ALA A 610 -24.38 1.85 28.53
CA ALA A 610 -23.57 3.04 28.74
C ALA A 610 -23.89 3.71 30.09
N THR A 611 -25.17 3.81 30.44
CA THR A 611 -25.64 4.36 31.71
C THR A 611 -25.17 3.51 32.89
N GLU A 612 -25.30 2.19 32.80
CA GLU A 612 -24.87 1.24 33.84
C GLU A 612 -23.34 1.30 34.02
N ALA A 613 -22.56 1.33 32.93
CA ALA A 613 -21.11 1.47 32.99
C ALA A 613 -20.68 2.80 33.60
N HIS A 614 -21.35 3.90 33.25
CA HIS A 614 -21.06 5.21 33.84
C HIS A 614 -21.36 5.23 35.34
N HIS A 615 -22.52 4.70 35.74
CA HIS A 615 -22.89 4.57 37.15
C HIS A 615 -21.83 3.77 37.90
N LEU A 616 -21.44 2.61 37.37
CA LEU A 616 -20.41 1.71 37.91
C LEU A 616 -18.96 2.19 37.78
N GLN A 617 -18.73 3.39 37.23
CA GLN A 617 -17.39 3.95 36.95
C GLN A 617 -16.48 2.98 36.17
N CYS A 618 -17.07 2.16 35.30
CA CYS A 618 -16.37 1.17 34.50
C CYS A 618 -15.68 1.81 33.30
N ASN A 619 -14.41 1.48 33.09
CA ASN A 619 -13.71 1.85 31.87
C ASN A 619 -13.88 0.75 30.81
N LEU A 620 -14.75 0.98 29.83
CA LEU A 620 -15.05 -0.04 28.81
C LEU A 620 -13.98 -0.11 27.72
N ASN A 621 -13.38 -1.28 27.53
CA ASN A 621 -12.39 -1.51 26.49
C ASN A 621 -13.06 -2.12 25.23
N ILE A 622 -13.52 -1.25 24.34
CA ILE A 622 -14.30 -1.63 23.14
C ILE A 622 -13.67 -1.10 21.84
N PRO A 623 -12.47 -1.54 21.45
CA PRO A 623 -11.71 -0.97 20.33
C PRO A 623 -12.41 -1.14 18.97
N GLN A 624 -13.24 -2.18 18.82
CA GLN A 624 -14.07 -2.39 17.62
C GLN A 624 -15.39 -1.60 17.65
N GLY A 625 -15.80 -1.09 18.82
CA GLY A 625 -17.06 -0.37 18.98
C GLY A 625 -17.07 0.99 18.28
N LYS A 626 -15.97 1.75 18.39
CA LYS A 626 -15.81 3.05 17.71
C LYS A 626 -16.01 2.95 16.18
N PRO A 627 -15.22 2.16 15.42
CA PRO A 627 -15.37 2.13 13.97
C PRO A 627 -16.73 1.56 13.51
N ALA A 628 -17.31 0.63 14.27
CA ALA A 628 -18.65 0.10 13.99
C ALA A 628 -19.73 1.18 14.16
N LEU A 629 -19.69 1.93 15.26
CA LEU A 629 -20.64 3.01 15.53
C LEU A 629 -20.50 4.17 14.54
N GLU A 630 -19.26 4.58 14.20
CA GLU A 630 -19.00 5.58 13.16
C GLU A 630 -19.57 5.17 11.79
N LYS A 631 -19.39 3.90 11.41
CA LYS A 631 -19.93 3.35 10.17
C LYS A 631 -21.46 3.32 10.17
N LEU A 632 -22.06 2.94 11.29
CA LEU A 632 -23.51 2.93 11.47
C LEU A 632 -24.09 4.34 11.36
N ILE A 633 -23.53 5.31 12.09
CA ILE A 633 -23.93 6.73 12.02
C ILE A 633 -23.83 7.25 10.59
N TRP A 634 -22.70 7.00 9.91
CA TRP A 634 -22.51 7.43 8.52
C TRP A 634 -23.54 6.81 7.58
N ARG A 635 -23.82 5.51 7.71
CA ARG A 635 -24.82 4.80 6.88
C ARG A 635 -26.23 5.34 7.11
N SER A 636 -26.62 5.54 8.36
CA SER A 636 -27.92 6.10 8.74
C SER A 636 -28.07 7.53 8.22
N LEU A 637 -27.03 8.37 8.35
CA LEU A 637 -27.01 9.72 7.79
C LEU A 637 -27.12 9.71 6.26
N TRP A 638 -26.41 8.79 5.59
CA TRP A 638 -26.51 8.63 4.15
C TRP A 638 -27.93 8.25 3.71
N GLN A 639 -28.56 7.30 4.40
CA GLN A 639 -29.94 6.91 4.13
C GLN A 639 -30.89 8.09 4.34
N LEU A 640 -30.78 8.81 5.47
CA LEU A 640 -31.57 10.01 5.75
C LEU A 640 -31.47 11.05 4.62
N LEU A 641 -30.25 11.32 4.13
CA LEU A 641 -29.98 12.40 3.17
C LEU A 641 -30.17 12.02 1.68
N TYR A 642 -30.22 10.72 1.34
CA TYR A 642 -30.32 10.26 -0.05
C TYR A 642 -31.54 9.39 -0.34
N LYS A 643 -32.18 8.84 0.69
CA LYS A 643 -33.40 8.01 0.60
C LYS A 643 -34.47 8.53 1.55
N THR A 644 -34.62 9.86 1.62
CA THR A 644 -35.48 10.53 2.58
C THR A 644 -36.94 10.11 2.41
N ASN A 645 -37.55 9.63 3.49
CA ASN A 645 -38.99 9.45 3.60
C ASN A 645 -39.55 10.54 4.55
N PRO A 646 -40.37 11.48 4.07
CA PRO A 646 -40.92 12.55 4.90
C PRO A 646 -41.69 12.05 6.14
N GLU A 647 -42.25 10.84 6.09
CA GLU A 647 -43.01 10.25 7.20
C GLU A 647 -42.12 9.74 8.35
N THR A 648 -40.85 9.39 8.08
CA THR A 648 -39.92 8.82 9.09
C THR A 648 -38.77 9.77 9.44
N LEU A 649 -38.70 10.94 8.81
CA LEU A 649 -37.58 11.88 8.92
C LEU A 649 -37.20 12.20 10.38
N GLU A 650 -38.19 12.52 11.21
CA GLU A 650 -37.97 12.89 12.61
C GLU A 650 -37.41 11.71 13.42
N GLU A 651 -37.94 10.49 13.19
CA GLU A 651 -37.47 9.27 13.83
C GLU A 651 -36.03 8.93 13.41
N ASP A 652 -35.72 9.09 12.11
CA ASP A 652 -34.39 8.82 11.56
C ASP A 652 -33.34 9.82 12.08
N ILE A 653 -33.70 11.11 12.20
CA ILE A 653 -32.83 12.14 12.82
C ILE A 653 -32.56 11.79 14.28
N HIS A 654 -33.62 11.51 15.03
CA HIS A 654 -33.50 11.19 16.45
C HIS A 654 -32.66 9.93 16.69
N TYR A 655 -32.77 8.92 15.81
CA TYR A 655 -31.94 7.73 15.84
C TYR A 655 -30.45 8.06 15.68
N ILE A 656 -30.08 8.92 14.73
CA ILE A 656 -28.69 9.34 14.50
C ILE A 656 -28.15 10.12 15.71
N GLU A 657 -28.95 11.04 16.26
CA GLU A 657 -28.56 11.81 17.45
C GLU A 657 -28.28 10.90 18.64
N ARG A 658 -29.14 9.91 18.89
CA ARG A 658 -28.96 8.91 19.95
C ARG A 658 -27.71 8.06 19.76
N LEU A 659 -27.38 7.68 18.51
CA LEU A 659 -26.13 6.97 18.20
C LEU A 659 -24.89 7.83 18.52
N ILE A 660 -24.92 9.12 18.22
CA ILE A 660 -23.83 10.05 18.56
C ILE A 660 -23.72 10.19 20.09
N ASP A 661 -24.85 10.34 20.77
CA ASP A 661 -24.90 10.55 22.21
C ASP A 661 -24.45 9.33 23.00
N VAL A 662 -24.86 8.13 22.61
CA VAL A 662 -24.37 6.91 23.27
C VAL A 662 -22.87 6.72 23.04
N GLY A 663 -22.34 7.09 21.87
CA GLY A 663 -20.90 7.09 21.62
C GLY A 663 -20.15 8.04 22.56
N ASN A 664 -20.68 9.23 22.78
CA ASN A 664 -20.12 10.20 23.74
C ASN A 664 -20.19 9.68 25.19
N GLN A 665 -21.31 9.07 25.59
CA GLN A 665 -21.47 8.46 26.92
C GLN A 665 -20.48 7.31 27.16
N LEU A 666 -20.23 6.51 26.13
CA LEU A 666 -19.22 5.45 26.14
C LEU A 666 -17.78 5.98 26.04
N GLN A 667 -17.59 7.30 25.98
CA GLN A 667 -16.29 7.97 25.80
C GLN A 667 -15.53 7.51 24.55
N LEU A 668 -16.27 7.08 23.53
CA LEU A 668 -15.73 6.79 22.21
C LEU A 668 -15.46 8.15 21.57
N THR A 669 -14.20 8.49 21.34
CA THR A 669 -13.81 9.72 20.63
C THR A 669 -14.20 9.60 19.14
N LEU A 670 -15.49 9.68 18.83
CA LEU A 670 -16.04 9.47 17.50
C LEU A 670 -15.50 10.49 16.49
N SER A 671 -14.99 10.01 15.36
CA SER A 671 -14.55 10.80 14.22
C SER A 671 -15.73 10.97 13.26
N LEU A 672 -16.38 12.13 13.31
CA LEU A 672 -17.55 12.43 12.49
C LEU A 672 -17.20 13.11 11.15
N ASP A 673 -15.93 13.25 10.80
CA ASP A 673 -15.45 13.97 9.61
C ASP A 673 -16.15 13.52 8.32
N ARG A 674 -16.34 12.21 8.11
CA ARG A 674 -17.07 11.68 6.94
C ARG A 674 -18.55 12.03 6.95
N CYS A 675 -19.16 12.07 8.13
CA CYS A 675 -20.55 12.49 8.30
C CYS A 675 -20.69 13.99 8.05
N GLN A 676 -19.73 14.79 8.51
CA GLN A 676 -19.64 16.22 8.26
C GLN A 676 -19.48 16.52 6.77
N GLU A 677 -18.58 15.84 6.07
CA GLU A 677 -18.39 15.98 4.61
C GLU A 677 -19.67 15.61 3.84
N LEU A 678 -20.29 14.49 4.20
CA LEU A 678 -21.53 14.02 3.59
C LEU A 678 -22.67 15.03 3.78
N TYR A 679 -22.84 15.50 5.02
CA TYR A 679 -23.84 16.51 5.36
C TYR A 679 -23.54 17.84 4.66
N PHE A 680 -22.30 18.32 4.70
CA PHE A 680 -21.88 19.58 4.09
C PHE A 680 -22.14 19.61 2.58
N HIS A 681 -21.83 18.51 1.88
CA HIS A 681 -22.15 18.38 0.46
C HIS A 681 -23.66 18.52 0.23
N ARG A 682 -24.48 17.83 1.04
CA ARG A 682 -25.94 17.89 0.94
C ARG A 682 -26.55 19.21 1.35
N LEU A 683 -25.96 19.88 2.34
CA LEU A 683 -26.30 21.22 2.78
C LEU A 683 -26.22 22.18 1.59
N HIS A 684 -25.11 22.17 0.86
CA HIS A 684 -24.91 23.05 -0.29
C HIS A 684 -25.69 22.62 -1.54
N SER A 685 -25.84 21.32 -1.80
CA SER A 685 -26.49 20.84 -3.01
C SER A 685 -28.02 20.87 -2.95
N SER A 686 -28.63 20.70 -1.77
CA SER A 686 -30.08 20.47 -1.62
C SER A 686 -30.72 21.28 -0.50
N ILE A 687 -30.23 21.17 0.75
CA ILE A 687 -30.90 21.76 1.92
C ILE A 687 -30.93 23.29 1.83
N LYS A 688 -29.80 23.92 1.50
CA LYS A 688 -29.68 25.39 1.39
C LYS A 688 -30.52 25.96 0.22
N PRO A 689 -30.48 25.40 -1.00
CA PRO A 689 -31.40 25.79 -2.06
C PRO A 689 -32.88 25.69 -1.66
N GLN A 690 -33.26 24.62 -0.97
CA GLN A 690 -34.65 24.43 -0.51
C GLN A 690 -35.04 25.43 0.58
N CYS A 691 -34.15 25.72 1.55
CA CYS A 691 -34.38 26.79 2.53
C CYS A 691 -34.67 28.13 1.83
N GLN A 692 -33.89 28.48 0.78
CA GLN A 692 -34.10 29.71 0.02
C GLN A 692 -35.45 29.73 -0.73
N LEU A 693 -35.90 28.58 -1.25
CA LEU A 693 -37.22 28.45 -1.88
C LEU A 693 -38.35 28.63 -0.87
N THR A 694 -38.25 28.00 0.31
CA THR A 694 -39.24 28.15 1.41
C THR A 694 -39.34 29.59 1.89
N ILE A 695 -38.21 30.29 2.05
CA ILE A 695 -38.16 31.70 2.45
C ILE A 695 -38.86 32.57 1.41
N ARG A 696 -38.54 32.41 0.12
CA ARG A 696 -39.20 33.17 -0.97
C ARG A 696 -40.71 32.89 -1.04
N ALA A 697 -41.13 31.66 -0.83
CA ALA A 697 -42.55 31.30 -0.80
C ALA A 697 -43.26 32.01 0.37
N HIS A 698 -42.63 32.07 1.55
CA HIS A 698 -43.17 32.78 2.71
C HIS A 698 -43.22 34.31 2.49
N GLU A 699 -42.19 34.92 1.90
CA GLU A 699 -42.18 36.35 1.54
C GLU A 699 -43.31 36.70 0.55
N ILE A 700 -43.58 35.83 -0.45
CA ILE A 700 -44.68 36.01 -1.40
C ILE A 700 -46.04 35.96 -0.69
N ILE A 701 -46.24 35.00 0.21
CA ILE A 701 -47.49 34.86 1.00
C ILE A 701 -47.71 36.08 1.91
N VAL A 702 -46.66 36.58 2.56
CA VAL A 702 -46.73 37.77 3.44
C VAL A 702 -46.95 39.06 2.64
N SER A 703 -46.54 39.11 1.36
CA SER A 703 -46.74 40.26 0.48
C SER A 703 -48.11 40.32 -0.22
N ASN A 704 -48.83 39.20 -0.32
CA ASN A 704 -50.18 39.11 -0.88
C ASN A 704 -51.24 39.20 0.22
N ASP A 705 -51.44 40.40 0.76
CA ASP A 705 -52.58 40.69 1.63
C ASP A 705 -53.85 40.82 0.75
N GLY A 706 -54.62 39.73 0.65
CA GLY A 706 -55.97 39.71 0.12
C GLY A 706 -56.12 39.28 -1.35
N THR A 707 -56.17 37.98 -1.61
CA THR A 707 -57.15 37.36 -2.51
C THR A 707 -57.10 35.84 -2.33
N ASP A 708 -58.22 35.26 -1.89
CA ASP A 708 -58.45 33.82 -1.85
C ASP A 708 -58.21 33.21 -3.23
N ASN A 709 -57.21 32.35 -3.34
CA ASN A 709 -57.15 31.27 -4.31
C ASN A 709 -56.39 30.09 -3.67
N ASP A 710 -57.17 29.09 -3.29
CA ASP A 710 -56.75 27.73 -2.94
C ASP A 710 -56.05 27.10 -4.16
N GLU A 711 -54.72 27.18 -4.21
CA GLU A 711 -53.81 26.21 -4.85
C GLU A 711 -52.37 26.68 -4.62
N SER A 712 -51.78 26.29 -3.47
CA SER A 712 -50.35 26.47 -3.23
C SER A 712 -49.58 25.38 -3.98
N PRO A 713 -48.64 25.71 -4.89
CA PRO A 713 -47.82 24.70 -5.51
C PRO A 713 -46.78 24.22 -4.50
N SER A 714 -46.77 22.90 -4.24
CA SER A 714 -45.68 22.20 -3.56
C SER A 714 -44.37 22.45 -4.31
N LEU A 715 -43.61 23.45 -3.86
CA LEU A 715 -42.34 23.89 -4.47
C LEU A 715 -41.12 23.34 -3.74
N THR A 716 -41.31 22.54 -2.69
CA THR A 716 -40.23 22.07 -1.79
C THR A 716 -40.44 20.61 -1.40
N ASP A 717 -39.40 19.79 -1.53
CA ASP A 717 -39.43 18.37 -1.11
C ASP A 717 -39.58 18.21 0.42
N TRP A 718 -39.26 19.26 1.20
CA TRP A 718 -39.35 19.28 2.66
C TRP A 718 -40.16 20.48 3.15
N ASN A 719 -40.98 20.28 4.19
CA ASN A 719 -41.66 21.38 4.88
C ASN A 719 -40.70 22.16 5.79
N THR A 720 -41.10 23.34 6.26
CA THR A 720 -40.26 24.21 7.11
C THR A 720 -39.76 23.50 8.37
N ASN A 721 -40.58 22.64 8.99
CA ASN A 721 -40.20 21.90 10.19
C ASN A 721 -39.10 20.86 9.90
N SER A 722 -39.26 20.12 8.80
CA SER A 722 -38.30 19.13 8.31
C SER A 722 -36.93 19.77 8.02
N LEU A 723 -36.94 20.94 7.38
CA LEU A 723 -35.72 21.72 7.11
C LEU A 723 -35.05 22.17 8.41
N ARG A 724 -35.82 22.64 9.40
CA ARG A 724 -35.28 23.05 10.70
C ARG A 724 -34.62 21.88 11.44
N GLN A 725 -35.27 20.72 11.49
CA GLN A 725 -34.71 19.50 12.10
C GLN A 725 -33.42 19.05 11.39
N LEU A 726 -33.41 19.09 10.05
CA LEU A 726 -32.20 18.77 9.27
C LEU A 726 -31.04 19.75 9.55
N LEU A 727 -31.32 21.04 9.76
CA LEU A 727 -30.28 22.01 10.12
C LEU A 727 -29.79 21.81 11.56
N GLN A 728 -30.67 21.49 12.51
CA GLN A 728 -30.29 21.14 13.90
C GLN A 728 -29.37 19.91 13.94
N LEU A 729 -29.63 18.90 13.11
CA LEU A 729 -28.71 17.78 12.93
C LEU A 729 -27.32 18.24 12.43
N GLY A 730 -27.28 19.27 11.58
CA GLY A 730 -26.03 19.92 11.16
C GLY A 730 -25.24 20.53 12.32
N GLU A 731 -25.92 21.20 13.26
CA GLU A 731 -25.31 21.71 14.49
C GLU A 731 -24.77 20.57 15.36
N LYS A 732 -25.52 19.47 15.51
CA LYS A 732 -25.08 18.26 16.23
C LYS A 732 -23.81 17.66 15.62
N LEU A 733 -23.69 17.69 14.29
CA LEU A 733 -22.51 17.26 13.55
C LEU A 733 -21.36 18.28 13.58
N ALA A 734 -21.53 19.44 14.23
CA ALA A 734 -20.59 20.56 14.23
C ALA A 734 -20.31 21.16 12.82
N VAL A 735 -21.33 21.17 11.95
CA VAL A 735 -21.31 21.86 10.65
C VAL A 735 -21.98 23.23 10.80
N ASP A 736 -21.35 24.29 10.30
CA ASP A 736 -21.93 25.64 10.35
C ASP A 736 -23.16 25.76 9.42
N VAL A 737 -24.33 25.82 10.05
CA VAL A 737 -25.65 25.99 9.42
C VAL A 737 -26.32 27.32 9.78
N SER A 738 -25.63 28.16 10.57
CA SER A 738 -26.21 29.35 11.22
C SER A 738 -26.92 30.29 10.24
N ALA A 739 -26.31 30.51 9.07
CA ALA A 739 -26.85 31.35 8.01
C ALA A 739 -28.18 30.86 7.43
N CYS A 740 -28.44 29.55 7.43
CA CYS A 740 -29.71 28.98 6.96
C CYS A 740 -30.75 28.94 8.09
N LEU A 741 -30.31 28.58 9.30
CA LEU A 741 -31.17 28.41 10.46
C LEU A 741 -31.76 29.75 10.94
N SER A 742 -31.00 30.85 10.85
CA SER A 742 -31.48 32.20 11.20
C SER A 742 -32.49 32.81 10.22
N LEU A 743 -32.59 32.27 9.00
CA LEU A 743 -33.42 32.83 7.92
C LEU A 743 -34.73 32.06 7.71
N LEU A 744 -34.87 30.86 8.29
CA LEU A 744 -36.12 30.10 8.21
C LEU A 744 -37.16 30.68 9.21
N PRO A 745 -38.40 30.93 8.76
CA PRO A 745 -39.47 31.50 9.59
C PRO A 745 -39.89 30.61 10.76
#